data_AF-A0A9W6BX86-F1
#
_entry.id   AF-A0A9W6BX86-F1
#
_cell.length_a   1.000
_cell.length_b   1.000
_cell.length_c   1.000
_cell.angle_alpha   90.00
_cell.angle_beta   90.00
_cell.angle_gamma   90.00
#
_symmetry.space_group_name_H-M   'P 1'
#
loop_
_entity.id
_entity.type
_entity.pdbx_description
1 polymer ?
#
loop_
_entity_poly.entity_id
_entity_poly.type
_entity_poly.pdbx_seq_one_letter_code
_entity_poly.pdbx_strand_id
1 'polypeptide(L)'
;MGCAASMPTVTQTRTSQASGAPGALPGATTRRNADTAEPPRDSAAPNPFLEYYTLASLCGREVFGPFLKLRSYNPDTGGLELSVLVLCTEAVQNACQGRPRISWWESSGDTPPQCGAGAPTASSCVGGDEAWAAVEGVGGLESDAVRSTDAGARESGCGGGGRGGESGDGCDRHSRDGRWLQQRPQQGAQQWEQQQPQAPQQPEPGPGPQRANQQQQPQQQPQQQQHPPKQHSKPKWLQRKQQTQRQEQQQQYPEQAGTAGGRSAEGELLFCWRHWRFWRFRLDTTCGQAPKQLHYQVGPLLPGRTHTVAVPALEEPWRLAFYSCNGLDISAEHRHRHLYHARPAEARAFALWRDVARRHAQQPLHLLLGGGDQLYNDGVFEGPLLKGWDQAQDTRDAAAKAAIPFTDAMAAEVEEFYFSHYAAHWSQPVYAELFASVPSFSMWDDHDIVDGWGSYHDLINESAIMTGVFTASRTFYLLFQHHTTLERLRADGYWCEPAGCALLRLGSSAALLAADTRTCRTQQRVLPPDFLAAASERLAALPGEVRHVVVLLGGPLVYPRLPVQDALQKLDELFTGNTLVSVIMQKTGLASQVTRRFGMIEFLDDVIDQWSAHQHTAERDALLETLLALAVEKRFRVTLLSGDVHCAGYGMLHGRGDVPAGGVALMAPPRQDALATDPRFIPQIISSAIVNVPPPAPLLKLLCLAGRKAQPVLQDCVMRMLPLFGPANDADSLLHGRRNWCEATLGGPGDHLAFAWRCEKELGSEEVEVFSVTVPPLSDG
;
A
#
# COMPACT_ATOMS: atom_id res chain seq x y z
N MET A 1 1.24 52.47 -28.75
CA MET A 1 2.05 53.71 -28.85
C MET A 1 3.23 53.47 -27.90
N GLY A 2 4.50 53.35 -28.30
CA GLY A 2 5.27 53.99 -29.39
C GLY A 2 6.13 55.11 -28.76
N CYS A 3 7.46 55.23 -28.91
CA CYS A 3 8.49 54.62 -29.79
C CYS A 3 9.70 54.15 -28.92
N ALA A 4 10.66 53.28 -29.30
CA ALA A 4 11.35 52.91 -30.56
C ALA A 4 12.62 53.75 -30.90
N ALA A 5 13.63 53.09 -31.51
CA ALA A 5 15.00 53.54 -31.87
C ALA A 5 16.07 53.56 -30.74
N SER A 6 17.37 53.25 -30.96
CA SER A 6 18.08 52.59 -32.09
C SER A 6 19.55 52.22 -31.73
N MET A 7 20.14 51.21 -32.40
CA MET A 7 21.58 50.88 -32.32
C MET A 7 22.46 51.75 -33.24
N PRO A 8 23.78 51.80 -33.02
CA PRO A 8 24.80 51.98 -34.07
C PRO A 8 25.52 50.66 -34.41
N THR A 9 26.12 50.57 -35.60
CA THR A 9 26.85 49.39 -36.10
C THR A 9 28.19 49.82 -36.73
N VAL A 10 29.26 49.03 -36.55
CA VAL A 10 30.56 49.28 -37.23
C VAL A 10 31.13 47.98 -37.83
N THR A 11 31.20 47.94 -39.15
CA THR A 11 31.96 46.99 -40.00
C THR A 11 33.46 47.34 -40.04
N GLN A 12 34.41 46.47 -40.46
CA GLN A 12 34.30 45.16 -41.15
C GLN A 12 35.31 44.13 -40.52
N THR A 13 36.10 43.24 -41.17
CA THR A 13 36.58 43.05 -42.56
C THR A 13 36.90 41.56 -42.85
N ARG A 14 37.34 41.28 -44.09
CA ARG A 14 37.77 39.99 -44.69
C ARG A 14 39.21 39.59 -44.24
N THR A 15 39.76 38.39 -44.47
CA THR A 15 39.79 37.61 -45.74
C THR A 15 40.01 36.08 -45.64
N SER A 16 39.18 35.32 -46.40
CA SER A 16 39.52 34.18 -47.30
C SER A 16 40.19 32.89 -46.74
N GLN A 17 40.06 31.69 -47.34
CA GLN A 17 39.53 31.29 -48.66
C GLN A 17 39.14 29.78 -48.70
N ALA A 18 38.14 29.41 -49.53
CA ALA A 18 37.98 28.11 -50.25
C ALA A 18 37.97 26.76 -49.46
N SER A 19 37.37 25.64 -49.94
CA SER A 19 36.29 25.39 -50.92
C SER A 19 35.91 23.90 -50.92
N GLY A 20 34.63 23.52 -51.07
CA GLY A 20 34.25 22.12 -51.37
C GLY A 20 32.78 21.76 -51.10
N ALA A 21 32.03 21.38 -52.14
CA ALA A 21 30.67 20.83 -52.14
C ALA A 21 30.33 20.32 -53.57
N PRO A 22 29.21 19.59 -53.83
CA PRO A 22 28.26 18.94 -52.91
C PRO A 22 28.07 17.42 -53.18
N GLY A 23 27.24 16.76 -52.36
CA GLY A 23 26.61 15.45 -52.63
C GLY A 23 25.14 15.48 -52.17
N ALA A 24 24.22 14.76 -52.81
CA ALA A 24 22.79 15.08 -52.72
C ALA A 24 21.80 13.89 -52.78
N LEU A 25 20.62 14.11 -52.16
CA LEU A 25 19.36 13.31 -52.23
C LEU A 25 19.39 11.89 -51.63
N PRO A 26 18.23 11.26 -51.35
CA PRO A 26 16.84 11.78 -51.25
C PRO A 26 16.38 11.88 -49.76
N GLY A 27 15.17 12.31 -49.39
CA GLY A 27 13.94 12.52 -50.17
C GLY A 27 12.87 11.43 -49.88
N ALA A 28 12.49 11.24 -48.62
CA ALA A 28 11.48 10.25 -48.21
C ALA A 28 10.08 10.87 -48.13
N THR A 29 9.08 10.25 -48.79
CA THR A 29 7.72 10.78 -48.91
C THR A 29 6.80 10.33 -47.80
N THR A 30 5.84 11.18 -47.44
CA THR A 30 4.72 10.82 -46.56
C THR A 30 3.80 9.79 -47.22
N ARG A 31 3.47 8.73 -46.49
CA ARG A 31 2.25 7.95 -46.70
C ARG A 31 1.53 7.72 -45.39
N ARG A 32 0.27 8.16 -45.33
CA ARG A 32 -0.70 7.64 -44.37
C ARG A 32 -1.24 6.33 -44.94
N ASN A 33 -1.13 5.24 -44.18
CA ASN A 33 -2.11 4.16 -44.26
C ASN A 33 -2.84 4.14 -42.92
N ALA A 34 -4.10 4.59 -42.94
CA ALA A 34 -5.03 4.38 -41.84
C ALA A 34 -5.93 3.23 -42.26
N ASP A 35 -5.48 2.00 -41.99
CA ASP A 35 -6.24 0.77 -42.21
C ASP A 35 -6.64 0.18 -40.86
N THR A 36 -7.88 -0.29 -40.77
CA THR A 36 -8.53 -0.66 -39.50
C THR A 36 -8.07 -2.03 -39.02
N ALA A 37 -7.22 -2.06 -37.99
CA ALA A 37 -7.08 -3.23 -37.13
C ALA A 37 -8.29 -3.30 -36.17
N GLU A 38 -9.19 -4.27 -36.36
CA GLU A 38 -10.08 -4.66 -35.26
C GLU A 38 -9.23 -5.25 -34.12
N PRO A 39 -9.42 -4.83 -32.86
CA PRO A 39 -8.70 -5.43 -31.75
C PRO A 39 -9.12 -6.91 -31.58
N PRO A 40 -8.20 -7.82 -31.20
CA PRO A 40 -8.55 -9.20 -30.87
C PRO A 40 -9.65 -9.26 -29.80
N ARG A 41 -10.61 -10.17 -29.96
CA ARG A 41 -11.76 -10.32 -29.05
C ARG A 41 -11.46 -11.19 -27.81
N ASP A 42 -10.24 -11.10 -27.31
CA ASP A 42 -9.86 -11.55 -25.98
C ASP A 42 -9.65 -10.31 -25.11
N SER A 43 -10.36 -10.19 -24.00
CA SER A 43 -10.27 -9.02 -23.12
C SER A 43 -8.92 -9.01 -22.40
N ALA A 44 -7.93 -8.33 -23.01
CA ALA A 44 -6.60 -8.17 -22.43
C ALA A 44 -6.69 -7.62 -20.99
N ALA A 45 -5.90 -8.20 -20.08
CA ALA A 45 -5.83 -7.70 -18.71
C ALA A 45 -5.31 -6.25 -18.69
N PRO A 46 -5.78 -5.39 -17.77
CA PRO A 46 -5.23 -4.05 -17.60
C PRO A 46 -3.71 -4.10 -17.38
N ASN A 47 -2.95 -3.29 -18.10
CA ASN A 47 -1.49 -3.26 -17.99
C ASN A 47 -1.07 -2.63 -16.64
N PRO A 48 -0.39 -3.36 -15.73
CA PRO A 48 0.07 -2.83 -14.44
C PRO A 48 1.41 -2.07 -14.54
N PHE A 49 2.00 -1.93 -15.74
CA PHE A 49 3.20 -1.12 -15.96
C PHE A 49 2.91 0.01 -16.94
N LEU A 50 2.14 0.98 -16.48
CA LEU A 50 1.91 2.24 -17.18
C LEU A 50 2.47 3.40 -16.34
N GLU A 51 3.33 4.20 -16.97
CA GLU A 51 3.85 5.45 -16.40
C GLU A 51 2.70 6.44 -16.07
N TYR A 52 1.57 6.34 -16.77
CA TYR A 52 0.34 7.07 -16.47
C TYR A 52 -0.92 6.24 -16.80
N TYR A 53 -1.88 6.18 -15.88
CA TYR A 53 -3.13 5.40 -16.00
C TYR A 53 -4.30 6.21 -16.57
N THR A 54 -5.14 5.57 -17.40
CA THR A 54 -6.31 6.17 -18.07
C THR A 54 -7.45 5.16 -18.20
N LEU A 55 -8.65 5.60 -18.60
CA LEU A 55 -9.74 4.70 -18.94
C LEU A 55 -9.40 3.75 -20.11
N ALA A 56 -8.47 4.11 -20.99
CA ALA A 56 -7.97 3.22 -22.04
C ALA A 56 -7.14 2.05 -21.48
N SER A 57 -6.44 2.27 -20.36
CA SER A 57 -5.67 1.25 -19.62
C SER A 57 -6.52 0.08 -19.12
N LEU A 58 -7.84 0.29 -19.02
CA LEU A 58 -8.83 -0.68 -18.54
C LEU A 58 -9.30 -1.64 -19.65
N CYS A 59 -8.75 -1.55 -20.87
CA CYS A 59 -9.00 -2.48 -21.99
C CYS A 59 -10.49 -2.67 -22.35
N GLY A 60 -11.34 -1.66 -22.08
CA GLY A 60 -12.79 -1.72 -22.33
C GLY A 60 -13.59 -2.58 -21.34
N ARG A 61 -12.99 -3.01 -20.22
CA ARG A 61 -13.69 -3.76 -19.16
C ARG A 61 -14.69 -2.86 -18.44
N GLU A 62 -15.97 -3.25 -18.40
CA GLU A 62 -17.07 -2.45 -17.84
C GLU A 62 -17.47 -2.80 -16.38
N VAL A 63 -16.89 -3.83 -15.77
CA VAL A 63 -17.24 -4.28 -14.40
C VAL A 63 -15.98 -4.68 -13.61
N PHE A 64 -15.83 -4.15 -12.40
CA PHE A 64 -14.70 -4.40 -11.49
C PHE A 64 -15.15 -4.89 -10.11
N GLY A 65 -14.26 -5.60 -9.42
CA GLY A 65 -14.60 -6.40 -8.23
C GLY A 65 -14.99 -7.85 -8.57
N PRO A 66 -15.56 -8.60 -7.61
CA PRO A 66 -15.94 -8.11 -6.28
C PRO A 66 -14.71 -7.93 -5.38
N PHE A 67 -14.67 -6.83 -4.65
CA PHE A 67 -13.70 -6.60 -3.59
C PHE A 67 -14.40 -6.79 -2.25
N LEU A 68 -13.85 -7.64 -1.38
CA LEU A 68 -14.42 -8.03 -0.10
C LEU A 68 -13.63 -7.41 1.05
N LYS A 69 -14.32 -6.78 1.98
CA LYS A 69 -13.73 -6.03 3.10
C LYS A 69 -14.40 -6.39 4.42
N LEU A 70 -13.62 -6.54 5.48
CA LEU A 70 -14.11 -6.61 6.86
C LEU A 70 -14.70 -5.25 7.27
N ARG A 71 -15.89 -5.24 7.86
CA ARG A 71 -16.45 -4.05 8.52
C ARG A 71 -16.29 -4.10 10.03
N SER A 72 -16.70 -5.20 10.64
CA SER A 72 -16.63 -5.39 12.09
C SER A 72 -16.71 -6.88 12.44
N TYR A 73 -16.14 -7.21 13.59
CA TYR A 73 -16.37 -8.49 14.26
C TYR A 73 -16.71 -8.20 15.73
N ASN A 74 -17.71 -8.89 16.26
CA ASN A 74 -18.09 -8.86 17.67
C ASN A 74 -17.93 -10.29 18.24
N PRO A 75 -16.88 -10.58 19.02
CA PRO A 75 -16.65 -11.94 19.53
C PRO A 75 -17.72 -12.39 20.53
N ASP A 76 -18.30 -11.45 21.29
CA ASP A 76 -19.31 -11.72 22.31
C ASP A 76 -20.62 -12.33 21.74
N THR A 77 -20.89 -12.09 20.45
CA THR A 77 -22.04 -12.62 19.69
C THR A 77 -21.62 -13.50 18.50
N GLY A 78 -20.33 -13.59 18.21
CA GLY A 78 -19.79 -14.10 16.94
C GLY A 78 -20.11 -13.26 15.71
N GLY A 79 -20.81 -12.13 15.82
CA GLY A 79 -21.31 -11.34 14.68
C GLY A 79 -20.17 -10.83 13.80
N LEU A 80 -20.18 -11.19 12.52
CA LEU A 80 -19.19 -10.82 11.52
C LEU A 80 -19.89 -10.06 10.38
N GLU A 81 -19.57 -8.77 10.23
CA GLU A 81 -20.05 -7.94 9.13
C GLU A 81 -18.99 -7.79 8.04
N LEU A 82 -19.40 -8.05 6.81
CA LEU A 82 -18.60 -7.92 5.61
C LEU A 82 -19.23 -6.91 4.65
N SER A 83 -18.39 -6.30 3.81
CA SER A 83 -18.84 -5.46 2.71
C SER A 83 -18.20 -5.91 1.40
N VAL A 84 -19.00 -6.00 0.35
CA VAL A 84 -18.52 -6.22 -1.02
C VAL A 84 -18.70 -4.95 -1.84
N LEU A 85 -17.69 -4.55 -2.58
CA LEU A 85 -17.74 -3.48 -3.59
C LEU A 85 -17.71 -4.08 -4.99
N VAL A 86 -18.62 -3.64 -5.85
CA VAL A 86 -18.59 -3.90 -7.30
C VAL A 86 -18.79 -2.57 -8.03
N LEU A 87 -17.93 -2.30 -9.01
CA LEU A 87 -18.03 -1.11 -9.84
C LEU A 87 -18.53 -1.51 -11.22
N CYS A 88 -19.38 -0.69 -11.83
CA CYS A 88 -19.86 -0.92 -13.18
C CYS A 88 -20.10 0.38 -13.95
N THR A 89 -20.12 0.31 -15.28
CA THR A 89 -20.60 1.40 -16.12
C THR A 89 -22.11 1.56 -15.98
N GLU A 90 -22.61 2.77 -16.22
CA GLU A 90 -24.02 3.07 -16.34
C GLU A 90 -24.70 2.30 -17.49
N ALA A 91 -23.96 1.92 -18.53
CA ALA A 91 -24.46 1.06 -19.59
C ALA A 91 -24.78 -0.35 -19.06
N VAL A 92 -23.87 -0.97 -18.30
CA VAL A 92 -24.11 -2.24 -17.61
C VAL A 92 -25.24 -2.11 -16.59
N GLN A 93 -25.22 -1.06 -15.76
CA GLN A 93 -26.27 -0.84 -14.75
C GLN A 93 -27.67 -0.65 -15.37
N ASN A 94 -27.78 -0.02 -16.55
CA ASN A 94 -29.06 0.13 -17.24
C ASN A 94 -29.49 -1.13 -18.00
N ALA A 95 -28.56 -2.05 -18.30
CA ALA A 95 -28.89 -3.40 -18.76
C ALA A 95 -29.36 -4.33 -17.63
N CYS A 96 -28.99 -4.03 -16.38
CA CYS A 96 -29.53 -4.69 -15.19
C CYS A 96 -31.01 -4.30 -14.99
N GLN A 97 -31.92 -5.28 -14.96
CA GLN A 97 -33.36 -5.02 -14.74
C GLN A 97 -33.66 -4.74 -13.26
N GLY A 98 -33.24 -3.57 -12.78
CA GLY A 98 -33.39 -3.11 -11.41
C GLY A 98 -32.05 -2.87 -10.71
N ARG A 99 -32.10 -2.69 -9.40
CA ARG A 99 -30.89 -2.60 -8.57
C ARG A 99 -30.16 -3.94 -8.53
N PRO A 100 -28.82 -3.94 -8.54
CA PRO A 100 -28.07 -5.17 -8.30
C PRO A 100 -28.30 -5.66 -6.87
N ARG A 101 -28.11 -6.96 -6.66
CA ARG A 101 -28.33 -7.64 -5.38
C ARG A 101 -27.17 -8.58 -5.07
N ILE A 102 -26.90 -8.75 -3.79
CA ILE A 102 -26.04 -9.82 -3.30
C ILE A 102 -26.94 -10.92 -2.70
N SER A 103 -26.56 -12.18 -2.89
CA SER A 103 -27.20 -13.33 -2.26
C SER A 103 -26.14 -14.24 -1.65
N TRP A 104 -26.36 -14.70 -0.42
CA TRP A 104 -25.37 -15.48 0.33
C TRP A 104 -25.98 -16.56 1.20
N TRP A 105 -25.21 -17.64 1.40
CA TRP A 105 -25.60 -18.83 2.17
C TRP A 105 -24.36 -19.47 2.81
N GLU A 106 -24.57 -20.50 3.62
CA GLU A 106 -23.51 -21.11 4.44
C GLU A 106 -23.41 -22.63 4.21
N SER A 107 -22.23 -23.21 4.38
CA SER A 107 -22.02 -24.68 4.43
C SER A 107 -21.03 -25.07 5.53
N SER A 108 -21.04 -26.35 5.92
CA SER A 108 -20.07 -26.89 6.90
C SER A 108 -18.64 -26.91 6.35
N GLY A 109 -17.67 -26.63 7.22
CA GLY A 109 -16.24 -26.55 6.89
C GLY A 109 -15.61 -27.86 6.41
N ASP A 110 -16.24 -29.02 6.68
CA ASP A 110 -15.83 -30.33 6.15
C ASP A 110 -15.91 -30.42 4.62
N THR A 111 -16.64 -29.50 3.98
CA THR A 111 -16.57 -29.33 2.53
C THR A 111 -15.32 -28.49 2.23
N PRO A 112 -14.24 -29.06 1.65
CA PRO A 112 -13.11 -28.25 1.21
C PRO A 112 -13.63 -27.22 0.21
N PRO A 113 -13.07 -25.99 0.17
CA PRO A 113 -13.55 -24.94 -0.69
C PRO A 113 -13.53 -25.41 -2.15
N GLN A 114 -14.72 -25.70 -2.69
CA GLN A 114 -14.85 -26.05 -4.08
C GLN A 114 -14.63 -24.78 -4.89
N CYS A 115 -13.37 -24.55 -5.27
CA CYS A 115 -13.04 -23.82 -6.49
C CYS A 115 -13.95 -24.39 -7.58
N GLY A 116 -14.98 -23.63 -7.98
CA GLY A 116 -16.00 -24.13 -8.89
C GLY A 116 -15.35 -24.66 -10.16
N ALA A 117 -15.84 -25.78 -10.69
CA ALA A 117 -15.28 -26.42 -11.88
C ALA A 117 -15.26 -25.40 -13.04
N GLY A 118 -14.09 -24.80 -13.29
CA GLY A 118 -13.99 -23.46 -13.88
C GLY A 118 -12.86 -22.59 -13.31
N ALA A 119 -12.25 -22.96 -12.18
CA ALA A 119 -10.89 -22.51 -11.85
C ALA A 119 -9.90 -23.16 -12.82
N PRO A 120 -9.22 -22.40 -13.72
CA PRO A 120 -8.30 -23.00 -14.67
C PRO A 120 -7.02 -23.42 -13.95
N THR A 121 -6.68 -24.72 -14.00
CA THR A 121 -5.28 -25.11 -13.76
C THR A 121 -4.43 -24.47 -14.85
N ALA A 122 -3.17 -24.11 -14.54
CA ALA A 122 -2.27 -23.52 -15.53
C ALA A 122 -1.98 -24.43 -16.75
N SER A 123 -2.35 -25.71 -16.68
CA SER A 123 -2.31 -26.69 -17.78
C SER A 123 -3.61 -26.81 -18.58
N SER A 124 -4.76 -26.35 -18.07
CA SER A 124 -6.08 -26.55 -18.70
C SER A 124 -6.35 -25.67 -19.94
N CYS A 125 -5.47 -24.70 -20.23
CA CYS A 125 -5.56 -23.84 -21.41
C CYS A 125 -4.97 -24.46 -22.70
N VAL A 126 -4.48 -25.71 -22.67
CA VAL A 126 -3.89 -26.40 -23.83
C VAL A 126 -4.81 -27.52 -24.33
N GLY A 127 -5.96 -27.12 -24.89
CA GLY A 127 -6.86 -28.01 -25.62
C GLY A 127 -6.51 -28.05 -27.12
N GLY A 128 -5.31 -28.52 -27.49
CA GLY A 128 -4.83 -28.39 -28.88
C GLY A 128 -3.56 -29.16 -29.29
N ASP A 129 -3.15 -30.19 -28.55
CA ASP A 129 -1.94 -30.98 -28.84
C ASP A 129 -2.10 -31.94 -30.03
N GLU A 130 -2.28 -31.42 -31.24
CA GLU A 130 -2.10 -32.20 -32.48
C GLU A 130 -1.73 -31.35 -33.72
N ALA A 131 -1.04 -30.20 -33.54
CA ALA A 131 -0.84 -29.22 -34.63
C ALA A 131 0.52 -28.47 -34.71
N TRP A 132 1.60 -28.92 -34.04
CA TRP A 132 2.90 -28.21 -34.05
C TRP A 132 4.14 -29.04 -34.40
N ALA A 133 4.02 -29.92 -35.40
CA ALA A 133 5.13 -30.70 -35.95
C ALA A 133 5.55 -30.28 -37.37
N ALA A 134 5.62 -28.96 -37.69
CA ALA A 134 6.33 -28.43 -38.88
C ALA A 134 6.42 -26.88 -38.95
N VAL A 135 7.43 -26.26 -38.31
CA VAL A 135 8.23 -25.16 -38.92
C VAL A 135 9.64 -25.18 -38.30
N GLU A 136 10.55 -25.99 -38.85
CA GLU A 136 11.98 -25.68 -38.78
C GLU A 136 12.35 -24.88 -40.04
N GLY A 137 13.13 -23.80 -39.91
CA GLY A 137 13.50 -23.01 -41.08
C GLY A 137 14.30 -21.72 -40.86
N VAL A 138 15.63 -21.85 -41.03
CA VAL A 138 16.58 -20.80 -41.46
C VAL A 138 17.09 -19.76 -40.43
N GLY A 139 18.38 -19.90 -40.06
CA GLY A 139 19.29 -18.79 -39.69
C GLY A 139 19.22 -18.28 -38.24
N GLY A 140 20.22 -18.48 -37.37
CA GLY A 140 21.49 -19.20 -37.52
C GLY A 140 22.70 -18.30 -37.83
N LEU A 141 23.42 -17.88 -36.78
CA LEU A 141 24.83 -17.44 -36.81
C LEU A 141 25.46 -17.69 -35.42
N GLU A 142 26.73 -18.10 -35.41
CA GLU A 142 27.57 -18.40 -34.23
C GLU A 142 28.37 -17.14 -33.83
N SER A 143 29.19 -17.08 -32.77
CA SER A 143 29.68 -18.07 -31.79
C SER A 143 29.65 -17.44 -30.36
N ASP A 144 30.23 -17.94 -29.25
CA ASP A 144 31.25 -18.98 -29.02
C ASP A 144 31.13 -19.58 -27.60
N ALA A 145 32.04 -20.47 -27.19
CA ALA A 145 32.05 -21.08 -25.86
C ALA A 145 33.46 -21.24 -25.24
N VAL A 146 33.55 -21.14 -23.91
CA VAL A 146 34.70 -21.61 -23.11
C VAL A 146 34.20 -22.51 -21.98
N ARG A 147 34.91 -23.60 -21.70
CA ARG A 147 34.52 -24.66 -20.75
C ARG A 147 35.43 -24.72 -19.52
N SER A 148 34.91 -25.39 -18.48
CA SER A 148 35.66 -26.19 -17.49
C SER A 148 36.48 -25.44 -16.42
N THR A 149 36.84 -26.01 -15.26
CA THR A 149 36.72 -27.40 -14.74
C THR A 149 36.24 -27.44 -13.28
N ASP A 150 35.58 -28.53 -12.87
CA ASP A 150 35.51 -28.94 -11.46
C ASP A 150 36.89 -29.33 -10.89
N ALA A 151 37.11 -29.04 -9.60
CA ALA A 151 37.99 -29.81 -8.72
C ALA A 151 37.64 -29.53 -7.25
N GLY A 152 37.46 -30.57 -6.44
CA GLY A 152 37.21 -30.45 -5.00
C GLY A 152 38.21 -31.26 -4.16
N ALA A 153 38.40 -30.88 -2.91
CA ALA A 153 39.19 -31.63 -1.93
C ALA A 153 38.63 -31.47 -0.50
N ARG A 154 38.85 -32.50 0.33
CA ARG A 154 38.64 -32.49 1.79
C ARG A 154 40.01 -32.63 2.47
N GLU A 155 40.11 -32.13 3.71
CA GLU A 155 40.91 -32.58 4.87
C GLU A 155 41.00 -31.35 5.81
N SER A 156 40.60 -31.34 7.10
CA SER A 156 40.87 -32.19 8.26
C SER A 156 42.30 -32.10 8.81
N GLY A 157 42.46 -31.44 9.96
CA GLY A 157 43.73 -31.33 10.71
C GLY A 157 43.52 -30.70 12.09
N CYS A 158 44.23 -31.17 13.12
CA CYS A 158 43.97 -30.83 14.53
C CYS A 158 45.12 -30.06 15.21
N GLY A 159 44.78 -29.31 16.26
CA GLY A 159 45.70 -28.80 17.30
C GLY A 159 46.10 -27.31 17.19
N GLY A 160 46.45 -26.60 18.27
CA GLY A 160 46.29 -26.94 19.70
C GLY A 160 47.36 -26.34 20.64
N GLY A 161 46.94 -25.72 21.77
CA GLY A 161 47.77 -25.48 22.97
C GLY A 161 48.28 -24.03 23.22
N GLY A 162 48.58 -23.72 24.50
CA GLY A 162 49.18 -22.45 24.99
C GLY A 162 48.17 -21.31 25.17
N ARG A 163 47.88 -20.67 26.33
CA ARG A 163 48.53 -20.38 27.64
C ARG A 163 49.65 -19.32 27.63
N GLY A 164 49.48 -18.30 28.51
CA GLY A 164 50.42 -17.20 28.80
C GLY A 164 50.09 -15.91 28.02
N GLY A 165 50.16 -14.70 28.60
CA GLY A 165 50.48 -14.35 29.99
C GLY A 165 50.44 -12.83 30.27
N GLU A 166 50.67 -12.50 31.55
CA GLU A 166 50.98 -11.18 32.16
C GLU A 166 52.13 -10.40 31.48
N SER A 167 52.39 -9.08 31.67
CA SER A 167 51.77 -7.98 32.47
C SER A 167 52.50 -6.63 32.18
N GLY A 168 52.01 -5.51 32.74
CA GLY A 168 52.71 -4.20 32.83
C GLY A 168 52.71 -3.38 31.53
N ASP A 169 52.96 -2.07 31.51
CA ASP A 169 53.00 -0.97 32.50
C ASP A 169 52.63 0.31 31.71
N GLY A 170 52.32 1.50 32.23
CA GLY A 170 52.46 2.14 33.55
C GLY A 170 52.80 3.62 33.33
N CYS A 171 52.52 4.51 34.31
CA CYS A 171 52.71 5.98 34.24
C CYS A 171 51.71 6.75 33.31
N ASP A 172 51.31 8.00 33.57
CA ASP A 172 51.65 8.88 34.71
C ASP A 172 50.60 9.96 35.08
N ARG A 173 50.65 10.37 36.36
CA ARG A 173 50.32 11.68 36.99
C ARG A 173 48.99 12.46 36.78
N HIS A 174 48.36 12.68 37.96
CA HIS A 174 47.79 13.95 38.50
C HIS A 174 46.59 14.60 37.76
N SER A 175 45.36 14.69 38.31
CA SER A 175 44.88 15.29 39.58
C SER A 175 44.72 16.83 39.58
N ARG A 176 43.45 17.29 39.66
CA ARG A 176 42.89 17.95 40.86
C ARG A 176 41.39 18.28 40.73
N ASP A 177 40.70 18.33 41.88
CA ASP A 177 39.28 18.70 41.99
C ASP A 177 38.99 20.17 41.64
N GLY A 178 37.78 20.41 41.15
CA GLY A 178 37.12 21.72 41.11
C GLY A 178 35.60 21.52 41.19
N ARG A 179 35.02 21.59 42.40
CA ARG A 179 33.66 21.10 42.68
C ARG A 179 32.73 22.24 43.12
N TRP A 180 31.47 22.16 42.66
CA TRP A 180 30.31 23.00 43.03
C TRP A 180 30.25 24.43 42.48
N LEU A 181 29.12 24.74 41.82
CA LEU A 181 28.02 25.40 42.53
C LEU A 181 26.65 25.10 41.88
N GLN A 182 25.62 25.00 42.72
CA GLN A 182 24.23 24.86 42.30
C GLN A 182 23.62 26.25 42.07
N GLN A 183 22.75 26.41 41.06
CA GLN A 183 21.59 27.29 41.16
C GLN A 183 20.37 26.61 40.50
N ARG A 184 19.17 26.89 41.05
CA ARG A 184 17.89 26.39 40.53
C ARG A 184 17.32 27.37 39.50
N PRO A 185 16.58 26.91 38.48
CA PRO A 185 15.75 27.82 37.68
C PRO A 185 14.65 28.44 38.57
N GLN A 186 14.38 29.73 38.38
CA GLN A 186 13.25 30.42 39.02
C GLN A 186 11.97 30.27 38.20
N GLN A 187 10.83 30.46 38.86
CA GLN A 187 9.51 30.40 38.25
C GLN A 187 9.26 31.63 37.35
N GLY A 188 8.68 31.39 36.17
CA GLY A 188 8.28 32.42 35.21
C GLY A 188 6.83 32.24 34.77
N ALA A 189 5.89 32.24 35.70
CA ALA A 189 4.47 32.19 35.36
C ALA A 189 4.00 33.54 34.81
N GLN A 190 3.54 33.58 33.56
CA GLN A 190 2.79 34.71 33.01
C GLN A 190 1.36 34.28 32.71
N GLN A 191 0.42 35.04 33.27
CA GLN A 191 -1.00 34.87 33.04
C GLN A 191 -1.34 35.36 31.63
N TRP A 192 -2.06 34.54 30.85
CA TRP A 192 -2.83 35.01 29.70
C TRP A 192 -4.31 34.89 30.04
N GLU A 193 -4.92 36.02 30.34
CA GLU A 193 -6.27 36.09 30.88
C GLU A 193 -7.29 36.34 29.75
N GLN A 194 -8.27 35.45 29.71
CA GLN A 194 -9.52 35.44 28.93
C GLN A 194 -9.82 36.66 28.04
N GLN A 195 -9.80 36.46 26.72
CA GLN A 195 -10.65 37.21 25.79
C GLN A 195 -11.41 36.25 24.87
N GLN A 196 -12.72 36.17 25.05
CA GLN A 196 -13.62 35.41 24.17
C GLN A 196 -14.03 36.27 22.97
N PRO A 197 -13.78 35.84 21.72
CA PRO A 197 -14.48 36.42 20.57
C PRO A 197 -15.96 36.00 20.59
N GLN A 198 -16.87 36.95 20.45
CA GLN A 198 -18.31 36.68 20.44
C GLN A 198 -18.72 35.97 19.13
N ALA A 199 -19.62 34.99 19.25
CA ALA A 199 -20.16 34.29 18.08
C ALA A 199 -21.06 35.22 17.24
N PRO A 200 -20.98 35.18 15.88
CA PRO A 200 -21.89 35.92 15.03
C PRO A 200 -23.32 35.36 15.16
N GLN A 201 -24.30 36.25 15.36
CA GLN A 201 -25.71 35.88 15.51
C GLN A 201 -26.29 35.39 14.18
N GLN A 202 -27.08 34.32 14.22
CA GLN A 202 -27.88 33.90 13.07
C GLN A 202 -29.10 34.82 12.91
N PRO A 203 -29.46 35.24 11.68
CA PRO A 203 -30.72 35.94 11.42
C PRO A 203 -31.90 34.96 11.39
N GLU A 204 -33.01 35.32 12.02
CA GLU A 204 -34.25 34.51 11.97
C GLU A 204 -34.94 34.56 10.59
N PRO A 205 -35.67 33.49 10.20
CA PRO A 205 -36.33 33.42 8.91
C PRO A 205 -37.62 34.27 8.84
N GLY A 206 -37.59 35.32 8.00
CA GLY A 206 -38.79 36.09 7.64
C GLY A 206 -39.81 35.30 6.78
N PRO A 207 -41.09 35.71 6.76
CA PRO A 207 -42.18 34.90 6.22
C PRO A 207 -42.22 34.82 4.68
N GLY A 208 -42.48 33.62 4.15
CA GLY A 208 -42.60 33.38 2.72
C GLY A 208 -43.99 33.73 2.12
N PRO A 209 -44.06 34.12 0.84
CA PRO A 209 -45.32 34.42 0.16
C PRO A 209 -45.99 33.18 -0.45
N GLN A 210 -47.29 33.00 -0.21
CA GLN A 210 -48.13 32.06 -0.95
C GLN A 210 -48.60 32.65 -2.28
N ARG A 211 -48.51 31.89 -3.38
CA ARG A 211 -49.31 31.92 -4.63
C ARG A 211 -48.57 31.12 -5.73
N ALA A 212 -49.20 30.52 -6.73
CA ALA A 212 -50.60 30.09 -6.87
C ALA A 212 -50.64 28.98 -7.95
N ASN A 213 -51.58 28.04 -7.83
CA ASN A 213 -51.69 26.93 -8.78
C ASN A 213 -52.45 27.36 -10.04
N GLN A 214 -51.85 27.21 -11.23
CA GLN A 214 -52.55 27.31 -12.51
C GLN A 214 -52.19 26.17 -13.43
N GLN A 215 -53.21 25.41 -13.83
CA GLN A 215 -53.15 24.38 -14.86
C GLN A 215 -53.21 25.05 -16.24
N GLN A 216 -52.46 24.54 -17.22
CA GLN A 216 -52.76 24.73 -18.63
C GLN A 216 -52.71 23.38 -19.36
N GLN A 217 -53.64 23.17 -20.28
CA GLN A 217 -53.82 21.93 -21.02
C GLN A 217 -53.04 21.95 -22.35
N PRO A 218 -52.58 20.80 -22.87
CA PRO A 218 -51.83 20.75 -24.13
C PRO A 218 -52.72 20.99 -25.34
N GLN A 219 -52.26 21.83 -26.27
CA GLN A 219 -52.84 21.95 -27.62
C GLN A 219 -52.41 20.77 -28.51
N GLN A 220 -53.20 20.48 -29.56
CA GLN A 220 -53.01 19.31 -30.42
C GLN A 220 -52.58 19.67 -31.84
N GLN A 221 -51.76 18.78 -32.42
CA GLN A 221 -51.77 18.41 -33.86
C GLN A 221 -51.23 19.46 -34.87
N PRO A 222 -50.89 19.08 -36.14
CA PRO A 222 -51.34 17.91 -36.90
C PRO A 222 -50.28 16.85 -37.28
N GLN A 223 -50.79 15.71 -37.71
CA GLN A 223 -50.03 14.59 -38.31
C GLN A 223 -49.66 14.89 -39.78
N GLN A 224 -48.58 14.27 -40.27
CA GLN A 224 -48.41 13.99 -41.70
C GLN A 224 -48.17 12.48 -41.92
N GLN A 225 -48.74 11.95 -42.99
CA GLN A 225 -48.62 10.54 -43.39
C GLN A 225 -47.46 10.37 -44.37
N GLN A 226 -46.62 9.34 -44.19
CA GLN A 226 -45.72 8.84 -45.23
C GLN A 226 -45.70 7.31 -45.24
N HIS A 227 -45.51 6.71 -46.42
CA HIS A 227 -45.65 5.27 -46.66
C HIS A 227 -44.41 4.45 -46.26
N PRO A 228 -44.57 3.15 -45.94
CA PRO A 228 -43.46 2.31 -45.48
C PRO A 228 -42.52 1.87 -46.64
N PRO A 229 -41.19 1.86 -46.44
CA PRO A 229 -40.25 1.23 -47.36
C PRO A 229 -40.28 -0.30 -47.26
N LYS A 230 -39.80 -0.97 -48.32
CA LYS A 230 -39.88 -2.43 -48.48
C LYS A 230 -38.92 -3.17 -47.55
N GLN A 231 -39.35 -4.33 -47.04
CA GLN A 231 -38.50 -5.21 -46.24
C GLN A 231 -37.43 -5.89 -47.10
N HIS A 232 -36.15 -5.77 -46.71
CA HIS A 232 -35.09 -6.67 -47.17
C HIS A 232 -34.88 -7.79 -46.14
N SER A 233 -34.89 -9.04 -46.59
CA SER A 233 -34.69 -10.22 -45.74
C SER A 233 -33.26 -10.25 -45.17
N LYS A 234 -33.13 -10.35 -43.84
CA LYS A 234 -31.83 -10.41 -43.15
C LYS A 234 -31.01 -11.64 -43.60
N PRO A 235 -29.67 -11.55 -43.75
CA PRO A 235 -28.84 -12.67 -44.19
C PRO A 235 -28.93 -13.91 -43.30
N LYS A 236 -28.85 -15.11 -43.91
CA LYS A 236 -28.96 -16.41 -43.22
C LYS A 236 -27.96 -16.63 -42.08
N TRP A 237 -26.78 -16.01 -42.14
CA TRP A 237 -25.77 -16.09 -41.06
C TRP A 237 -26.23 -15.38 -39.78
N LEU A 238 -26.98 -14.28 -39.92
CA LEU A 238 -27.54 -13.54 -38.79
C LEU A 238 -28.70 -14.32 -38.14
N GLN A 239 -29.48 -15.04 -38.96
CA GLN A 239 -30.53 -15.95 -38.48
C GLN A 239 -29.93 -17.14 -37.71
N ARG A 240 -28.81 -17.72 -38.17
CA ARG A 240 -28.11 -18.78 -37.41
C ARG A 240 -27.61 -18.29 -36.05
N LYS A 241 -26.94 -17.14 -35.94
CA LYS A 241 -26.54 -16.58 -34.63
C LYS A 241 -27.74 -16.37 -33.70
N GLN A 242 -28.89 -15.92 -34.23
CA GLN A 242 -30.14 -15.76 -33.47
C GLN A 242 -30.89 -17.06 -33.19
N GLN A 243 -30.47 -18.21 -33.73
CA GLN A 243 -30.92 -19.54 -33.29
C GLN A 243 -29.99 -20.11 -32.23
N THR A 244 -28.66 -20.02 -32.41
CA THR A 244 -27.68 -20.44 -31.39
C THR A 244 -27.90 -19.71 -30.07
N GLN A 245 -27.99 -18.37 -30.10
CA GLN A 245 -28.30 -17.56 -28.91
C GLN A 245 -29.65 -17.89 -28.27
N ARG A 246 -30.65 -18.39 -29.03
CA ARG A 246 -31.92 -18.85 -28.46
C ARG A 246 -31.84 -20.24 -27.86
N GLN A 247 -30.99 -21.11 -28.36
CA GLN A 247 -30.76 -22.44 -27.77
C GLN A 247 -29.89 -22.32 -26.50
N GLU A 248 -28.94 -21.39 -26.48
CA GLU A 248 -28.21 -21.00 -25.27
C GLU A 248 -29.15 -20.35 -24.23
N GLN A 249 -30.03 -19.42 -24.66
CA GLN A 249 -31.10 -18.86 -23.81
C GLN A 249 -32.27 -19.82 -23.52
N GLN A 250 -32.23 -21.06 -24.01
CA GLN A 250 -33.20 -22.13 -23.69
C GLN A 250 -32.58 -23.34 -23.01
N GLN A 251 -31.33 -23.22 -22.52
CA GLN A 251 -30.98 -23.93 -21.29
C GLN A 251 -31.74 -23.28 -20.14
N GLN A 252 -32.93 -23.83 -19.89
CA GLN A 252 -33.80 -23.45 -18.78
C GLN A 252 -33.05 -23.73 -17.48
N TYR A 253 -32.46 -22.69 -16.89
CA TYR A 253 -31.89 -22.74 -15.55
C TYR A 253 -32.89 -23.39 -14.60
N PRO A 254 -32.48 -24.33 -13.73
CA PRO A 254 -33.39 -24.97 -12.80
C PRO A 254 -34.06 -23.89 -11.93
N GLU A 255 -35.39 -23.85 -11.95
CA GLU A 255 -36.15 -23.03 -11.02
C GLU A 255 -35.72 -23.35 -9.60
N GLN A 256 -35.62 -22.30 -8.79
CA GLN A 256 -34.98 -22.27 -7.46
C GLN A 256 -35.07 -23.60 -6.70
N ALA A 257 -33.99 -24.39 -6.75
CA ALA A 257 -33.72 -25.42 -5.75
C ALA A 257 -33.50 -24.69 -4.41
N GLY A 258 -34.58 -24.51 -3.65
CA GLY A 258 -34.62 -23.64 -2.48
C GLY A 258 -33.67 -24.10 -1.39
N THR A 259 -32.47 -23.52 -1.34
CA THR A 259 -31.53 -23.70 -0.25
C THR A 259 -32.09 -23.02 1.00
N ALA A 260 -32.63 -23.83 1.92
CA ALA A 260 -33.17 -23.35 3.18
C ALA A 260 -32.08 -22.63 3.98
N GLY A 261 -32.16 -21.29 4.05
CA GLY A 261 -31.17 -20.43 4.72
C GLY A 261 -30.53 -19.34 3.85
N GLY A 262 -30.80 -19.29 2.54
CA GLY A 262 -30.26 -18.23 1.67
C GLY A 262 -30.77 -16.82 2.02
N ARG A 263 -29.84 -15.88 2.26
CA ARG A 263 -30.10 -14.44 2.47
C ARG A 263 -29.86 -13.65 1.18
N SER A 264 -30.49 -12.47 1.05
CA SER A 264 -30.15 -11.50 0.00
C SER A 264 -30.41 -10.05 0.40
N ALA A 265 -29.66 -9.12 -0.18
CA ALA A 265 -29.79 -7.68 0.03
C ALA A 265 -29.64 -6.92 -1.30
N GLU A 266 -30.19 -5.71 -1.38
CA GLU A 266 -29.91 -4.79 -2.49
C GLU A 266 -28.54 -4.13 -2.33
N GLY A 267 -27.94 -3.75 -3.45
CA GLY A 267 -26.81 -2.84 -3.47
C GLY A 267 -27.22 -1.43 -3.06
N GLU A 268 -26.37 -0.81 -2.27
CA GLU A 268 -26.34 0.62 -1.98
C GLU A 268 -25.48 1.30 -3.05
N LEU A 269 -26.02 2.30 -3.76
CA LEU A 269 -25.23 3.10 -4.68
C LEU A 269 -24.40 4.08 -3.85
N LEU A 270 -23.13 3.72 -3.62
CA LEU A 270 -22.22 4.41 -2.73
C LEU A 270 -21.73 5.73 -3.34
N PHE A 271 -21.40 5.71 -4.64
CA PHE A 271 -20.83 6.86 -5.34
C PHE A 271 -21.06 6.77 -6.86
N CYS A 272 -21.04 7.93 -7.52
CA CYS A 272 -21.11 8.05 -8.97
C CYS A 272 -19.94 8.93 -9.45
N TRP A 273 -19.05 8.36 -10.25
CA TRP A 273 -17.96 9.11 -10.88
C TRP A 273 -18.14 9.06 -12.40
N ARG A 274 -18.43 10.21 -13.04
CA ARG A 274 -18.81 10.26 -14.46
C ARG A 274 -19.94 9.24 -14.77
N HIS A 275 -19.71 8.30 -15.69
CA HIS A 275 -20.63 7.21 -16.01
C HIS A 275 -20.41 5.92 -15.19
N TRP A 276 -19.50 5.91 -14.22
CA TRP A 276 -19.26 4.77 -13.32
C TRP A 276 -20.16 4.82 -12.09
N ARG A 277 -20.54 3.64 -11.59
CA ARG A 277 -21.42 3.43 -10.43
C ARG A 277 -20.73 2.47 -9.46
N PHE A 278 -20.48 2.95 -8.24
CA PHE A 278 -19.89 2.16 -7.15
C PHE A 278 -21.02 1.56 -6.33
N TRP A 279 -21.23 0.24 -6.43
CA TRP A 279 -22.24 -0.47 -5.65
C TRP A 279 -21.60 -1.18 -4.47
N ARG A 280 -22.10 -0.85 -3.29
CA ARG A 280 -21.73 -1.51 -2.04
C ARG A 280 -22.83 -2.46 -1.60
N PHE A 281 -22.43 -3.66 -1.22
CA PHE A 281 -23.27 -4.67 -0.62
C PHE A 281 -22.78 -4.92 0.81
N ARG A 282 -23.70 -5.20 1.72
CA ARG A 282 -23.40 -5.64 3.10
C ARG A 282 -23.84 -7.09 3.25
N LEU A 283 -23.04 -7.89 3.94
CA LEU A 283 -23.35 -9.28 4.30
C LEU A 283 -23.09 -9.47 5.79
N ASP A 284 -23.93 -10.26 6.43
CA ASP A 284 -23.76 -10.69 7.82
C ASP A 284 -23.60 -12.21 7.93
N THR A 285 -22.88 -12.65 8.94
CA THR A 285 -22.79 -14.04 9.40
C THR A 285 -22.40 -14.06 10.89
N THR A 286 -22.38 -15.24 11.51
CA THR A 286 -21.92 -15.46 12.88
C THR A 286 -20.87 -16.56 12.92
N CYS A 287 -19.73 -16.31 13.57
CA CYS A 287 -18.76 -17.36 13.89
C CYS A 287 -19.43 -18.42 14.78
N GLY A 288 -19.22 -19.69 14.46
CA GLY A 288 -19.89 -20.82 15.11
C GLY A 288 -19.02 -21.51 16.16
N GLN A 289 -19.50 -22.64 16.68
CA GLN A 289 -18.69 -23.57 17.47
C GLN A 289 -17.76 -24.45 16.60
N ALA A 290 -17.90 -24.35 15.27
CA ALA A 290 -17.06 -25.00 14.27
C ALA A 290 -16.89 -24.04 13.07
N PRO A 291 -15.78 -24.14 12.31
CA PRO A 291 -15.57 -23.35 11.10
C PRO A 291 -16.58 -23.70 10.01
N LYS A 292 -16.91 -22.70 9.18
CA LYS A 292 -17.90 -22.81 8.11
C LYS A 292 -17.49 -22.00 6.88
N GLN A 293 -18.09 -22.30 5.74
CA GLN A 293 -17.93 -21.53 4.52
C GLN A 293 -19.13 -20.59 4.34
N LEU A 294 -18.87 -19.34 3.96
CA LEU A 294 -19.85 -18.33 3.58
C LEU A 294 -19.73 -18.08 2.07
N HIS A 295 -20.71 -18.53 1.30
CA HIS A 295 -20.72 -18.37 -0.15
C HIS A 295 -21.57 -17.16 -0.56
N TYR A 296 -21.14 -16.41 -1.57
CA TYR A 296 -21.93 -15.29 -2.10
C TYR A 296 -21.86 -15.16 -3.63
N GLN A 297 -22.88 -14.49 -4.20
CA GLN A 297 -22.98 -14.10 -5.61
C GLN A 297 -23.52 -12.66 -5.71
N VAL A 298 -23.06 -11.87 -6.68
CA VAL A 298 -23.56 -10.51 -6.96
C VAL A 298 -24.28 -10.46 -8.30
N GLY A 299 -25.60 -10.65 -8.27
CA GLY A 299 -26.45 -10.65 -9.46
C GLY A 299 -27.06 -9.27 -9.77
N PRO A 300 -27.21 -8.87 -11.05
CA PRO A 300 -26.75 -9.53 -12.26
C PRO A 300 -25.39 -9.00 -12.77
N LEU A 301 -24.65 -8.20 -11.99
CA LEU A 301 -23.36 -7.60 -12.38
C LEU A 301 -22.25 -8.63 -12.60
N LEU A 302 -22.23 -9.71 -11.82
CA LEU A 302 -21.25 -10.79 -11.86
C LEU A 302 -21.98 -12.15 -11.98
N PRO A 303 -22.65 -12.41 -13.12
CA PRO A 303 -23.59 -13.52 -13.25
C PRO A 303 -22.87 -14.87 -13.19
N GLY A 304 -23.41 -15.81 -12.40
CA GLY A 304 -22.91 -17.19 -12.30
C GLY A 304 -21.60 -17.36 -11.51
N ARG A 305 -21.02 -16.29 -10.95
CA ARG A 305 -19.81 -16.38 -10.11
C ARG A 305 -20.16 -16.51 -8.63
N THR A 306 -19.79 -17.63 -8.03
CA THR A 306 -19.80 -17.84 -6.58
C THR A 306 -18.41 -17.63 -6.02
N HIS A 307 -18.28 -16.76 -5.03
CA HIS A 307 -17.07 -16.61 -4.20
C HIS A 307 -17.31 -17.21 -2.82
N THR A 308 -16.24 -17.62 -2.13
CA THR A 308 -16.35 -18.41 -0.89
C THR A 308 -15.40 -17.87 0.18
N VAL A 309 -15.96 -17.50 1.33
CA VAL A 309 -15.24 -16.90 2.45
C VAL A 309 -15.20 -17.88 3.61
N ALA A 310 -14.00 -18.20 4.09
CA ALA A 310 -13.85 -19.01 5.29
C ALA A 310 -14.20 -18.20 6.54
N VAL A 311 -15.08 -18.74 7.39
CA VAL A 311 -15.50 -18.15 8.65
C VAL A 311 -15.01 -19.05 9.79
N PRO A 312 -14.13 -18.56 10.69
CA PRO A 312 -13.59 -19.36 11.78
C PRO A 312 -14.64 -19.72 12.84
N ALA A 313 -14.32 -20.69 13.68
CA ALA A 313 -15.03 -20.87 14.95
C ALA A 313 -14.73 -19.71 15.94
N LEU A 314 -15.59 -19.54 16.95
CA LEU A 314 -15.47 -18.51 17.99
C LEU A 314 -14.15 -18.55 18.77
N GLU A 315 -13.65 -19.76 19.04
CA GLU A 315 -12.41 -20.02 19.78
C GLU A 315 -11.22 -20.35 18.84
N GLU A 316 -11.41 -20.29 17.53
CA GLU A 316 -10.36 -20.60 16.56
C GLU A 316 -9.41 -19.42 16.32
N PRO A 317 -8.09 -19.64 16.29
CA PRO A 317 -7.11 -18.61 15.94
C PRO A 317 -7.40 -17.92 14.62
N TRP A 318 -7.40 -16.58 14.63
CA TRP A 318 -7.55 -15.80 13.40
C TRP A 318 -6.22 -15.75 12.65
N ARG A 319 -6.21 -16.14 11.37
CA ARG A 319 -5.02 -16.13 10.51
C ARG A 319 -5.09 -15.02 9.48
N LEU A 320 -3.98 -14.32 9.28
CA LEU A 320 -3.90 -13.13 8.44
C LEU A 320 -2.69 -13.19 7.51
N ALA A 321 -2.82 -12.53 6.36
CA ALA A 321 -1.66 -12.08 5.58
C ALA A 321 -1.52 -10.56 5.74
N PHE A 322 -0.49 -10.13 6.47
CA PHE A 322 -0.08 -8.74 6.50
C PHE A 322 0.85 -8.44 5.32
N TYR A 323 0.59 -7.31 4.65
CA TYR A 323 1.34 -6.88 3.47
C TYR A 323 1.41 -5.34 3.40
N SER A 324 2.45 -4.85 2.74
CA SER A 324 2.66 -3.43 2.42
C SER A 324 3.48 -3.31 1.14
N CYS A 325 3.49 -2.12 0.52
CA CYS A 325 4.35 -1.80 -0.64
C CYS A 325 4.07 -2.77 -1.82
N ASN A 326 2.82 -2.68 -2.29
CA ASN A 326 2.15 -3.60 -3.20
C ASN A 326 2.26 -3.21 -4.70
N GLY A 327 3.08 -2.23 -5.05
CA GLY A 327 3.48 -1.94 -6.43
C GLY A 327 5.00 -1.99 -6.60
N LEU A 328 5.48 -1.53 -7.76
CA LEU A 328 6.81 -0.96 -7.87
C LEU A 328 6.66 0.55 -8.02
N ASP A 329 7.66 1.31 -7.56
CA ASP A 329 7.88 2.63 -8.16
C ASP A 329 8.14 2.46 -9.67
N ILE A 330 7.51 3.33 -10.46
CA ILE A 330 7.57 3.35 -11.91
C ILE A 330 8.66 4.34 -12.40
N SER A 331 9.08 5.28 -11.55
CA SER A 331 10.13 6.28 -11.81
C SER A 331 11.53 5.67 -11.93
N ALA A 332 11.79 4.54 -11.23
CA ALA A 332 13.05 3.81 -11.11
C ALA A 332 13.61 3.19 -12.42
N GLU A 333 13.87 4.05 -13.41
CA GLU A 333 14.75 3.88 -14.57
C GLU A 333 14.55 2.57 -15.37
N HIS A 334 13.32 2.06 -15.40
CA HIS A 334 12.90 0.80 -16.04
C HIS A 334 13.62 -0.49 -15.58
N ARG A 335 14.63 -0.45 -14.69
CA ARG A 335 15.52 -1.60 -14.42
C ARG A 335 14.77 -2.81 -13.88
N HIS A 336 13.70 -2.59 -13.11
CA HIS A 336 12.85 -3.64 -12.55
C HIS A 336 11.55 -3.89 -13.33
N ARG A 337 11.32 -3.21 -14.47
CA ARG A 337 10.22 -3.50 -15.41
C ARG A 337 10.19 -4.98 -15.83
N HIS A 338 11.35 -5.64 -15.88
CA HIS A 338 11.48 -7.06 -16.18
C HIS A 338 10.84 -8.02 -15.15
N LEU A 339 10.49 -7.55 -13.94
CA LEU A 339 9.74 -8.36 -12.98
C LEU A 339 8.27 -8.52 -13.42
N TYR A 340 7.76 -7.57 -14.20
CA TYR A 340 6.49 -7.71 -14.88
C TYR A 340 6.69 -8.32 -16.26
N HIS A 341 5.85 -9.29 -16.59
CA HIS A 341 5.78 -9.90 -17.91
C HIS A 341 4.39 -9.71 -18.50
N ALA A 342 4.27 -9.66 -19.82
CA ALA A 342 3.00 -9.46 -20.53
C ALA A 342 1.94 -10.55 -20.25
N ARG A 343 2.33 -11.68 -19.65
CA ARG A 343 1.43 -12.72 -19.12
C ARG A 343 1.44 -12.66 -17.58
N PRO A 344 0.31 -12.35 -16.92
CA PRO A 344 0.26 -12.21 -15.45
C PRO A 344 0.69 -13.46 -14.67
N ALA A 345 0.51 -14.66 -15.23
CA ALA A 345 0.98 -15.91 -14.63
C ALA A 345 2.52 -16.02 -14.56
N GLU A 346 3.24 -15.31 -15.42
CA GLU A 346 4.71 -15.30 -15.48
C GLU A 346 5.32 -14.10 -14.75
N ALA A 347 4.51 -13.11 -14.36
CA ALA A 347 4.97 -11.91 -13.67
C ALA A 347 5.62 -12.28 -12.32
N ARG A 348 6.94 -12.19 -12.27
CA ARG A 348 7.79 -12.41 -11.10
C ARG A 348 7.52 -11.38 -10.00
N ALA A 349 7.07 -10.18 -10.37
CA ALA A 349 6.59 -9.14 -9.47
C ALA A 349 5.58 -9.66 -8.43
N PHE A 350 4.76 -10.65 -8.77
CA PHE A 350 3.68 -11.15 -7.91
C PHE A 350 3.93 -12.54 -7.30
N ALA A 351 5.18 -13.02 -7.25
CA ALA A 351 5.50 -14.36 -6.71
C ALA A 351 5.02 -14.56 -5.25
N LEU A 352 5.15 -13.56 -4.39
CA LEU A 352 4.65 -13.62 -3.01
C LEU A 352 3.13 -13.65 -2.90
N TRP A 353 2.39 -13.00 -3.80
CA TRP A 353 0.92 -13.13 -3.84
C TRP A 353 0.48 -14.54 -4.22
N ARG A 354 1.25 -15.23 -5.07
CA ARG A 354 1.04 -16.67 -5.32
C ARG A 354 1.36 -17.50 -4.09
N ASP A 355 2.34 -17.11 -3.28
CA ASP A 355 2.57 -17.73 -1.97
C ASP A 355 1.43 -17.48 -0.96
N VAL A 356 0.87 -16.27 -0.87
CA VAL A 356 -0.36 -15.98 -0.10
C VAL A 356 -1.52 -16.87 -0.55
N ALA A 357 -1.72 -17.03 -1.86
CA ALA A 357 -2.76 -17.90 -2.42
C ALA A 357 -2.53 -19.38 -2.06
N ARG A 358 -1.28 -19.88 -2.15
CA ARG A 358 -0.92 -21.24 -1.69
C ARG A 358 -1.19 -21.41 -0.20
N ARG A 359 -0.85 -20.42 0.63
CA ARG A 359 -1.06 -20.48 2.09
C ARG A 359 -2.54 -20.47 2.45
N HIS A 360 -3.37 -19.64 1.81
CA HIS A 360 -4.82 -19.66 1.98
C HIS A 360 -5.44 -21.00 1.57
N ALA A 361 -5.01 -21.58 0.44
CA ALA A 361 -5.51 -22.87 -0.04
C ALA A 361 -5.07 -24.06 0.84
N GLN A 362 -3.93 -23.96 1.52
CA GLN A 362 -3.46 -24.97 2.49
C GLN A 362 -4.16 -24.86 3.85
N GLN A 363 -4.47 -23.65 4.29
CA GLN A 363 -5.21 -23.36 5.52
C GLN A 363 -5.84 -21.96 5.38
N PRO A 364 -7.15 -21.77 5.62
CA PRO A 364 -7.79 -20.50 5.30
C PRO A 364 -7.22 -19.29 6.07
N LEU A 365 -6.99 -18.20 5.33
CA LEU A 365 -6.75 -16.87 5.89
C LEU A 365 -8.10 -16.16 6.07
N HIS A 366 -8.26 -15.44 7.17
CA HIS A 366 -9.50 -14.77 7.57
C HIS A 366 -9.46 -13.24 7.37
N LEU A 367 -8.26 -12.65 7.19
CA LEU A 367 -8.08 -11.22 6.88
C LEU A 367 -6.80 -10.98 6.05
N LEU A 368 -6.91 -10.20 4.98
CA LEU A 368 -5.77 -9.53 4.34
C LEU A 368 -5.60 -8.17 5.02
N LEU A 369 -4.41 -7.87 5.56
CA LEU A 369 -4.14 -6.65 6.29
C LEU A 369 -3.11 -5.77 5.55
N GLY A 370 -3.59 -4.72 4.89
CA GLY A 370 -2.75 -3.75 4.17
C GLY A 370 -2.22 -2.67 5.10
N GLY A 371 -0.90 -2.54 5.22
CA GLY A 371 -0.23 -1.66 6.18
C GLY A 371 0.41 -0.40 5.63
N GLY A 372 0.15 -0.06 4.38
CA GLY A 372 0.77 1.03 3.64
C GLY A 372 0.98 0.66 2.18
N ASP A 373 1.04 1.65 1.29
CA ASP A 373 1.30 1.51 -0.14
C ASP A 373 0.53 0.36 -0.82
N GLN A 374 -0.80 0.42 -0.85
CA GLN A 374 -1.56 -0.62 -1.56
C GLN A 374 -1.45 -0.51 -3.10
N LEU A 375 -0.93 0.61 -3.60
CA LEU A 375 -0.60 0.94 -4.99
C LEU A 375 0.35 2.18 -4.99
N TYR A 376 1.03 2.43 -6.12
CA TYR A 376 2.03 3.51 -6.26
C TYR A 376 1.55 4.61 -7.23
N ASN A 377 1.00 5.70 -6.70
CA ASN A 377 0.28 6.73 -7.47
C ASN A 377 1.15 7.90 -7.95
N ASP A 378 2.46 7.80 -7.81
CA ASP A 378 3.46 8.84 -8.09
C ASP A 378 3.43 9.30 -9.56
N GLY A 379 3.12 8.36 -10.45
CA GLY A 379 2.88 8.59 -11.88
C GLY A 379 1.72 9.54 -12.20
N VAL A 380 0.95 10.03 -11.23
CA VAL A 380 -0.04 11.11 -11.45
C VAL A 380 0.62 12.36 -12.06
N PHE A 381 1.90 12.61 -11.74
CA PHE A 381 2.70 13.71 -12.30
C PHE A 381 3.42 13.36 -13.62
N GLU A 382 3.17 12.20 -14.21
CA GLU A 382 3.52 11.91 -15.61
C GLU A 382 2.38 12.24 -16.59
N GLY A 383 1.21 12.62 -16.05
CA GLY A 383 0.00 13.02 -16.78
C GLY A 383 0.16 14.27 -17.65
N PRO A 384 -0.56 14.38 -18.79
CA PRO A 384 -0.39 15.46 -19.77
C PRO A 384 -0.43 16.90 -19.25
N LEU A 385 -1.17 17.20 -18.17
CA LEU A 385 -1.31 18.53 -17.59
C LEU A 385 -0.42 18.76 -16.35
N LEU A 386 0.03 17.68 -15.69
CA LEU A 386 0.89 17.76 -14.50
C LEU A 386 2.37 17.42 -14.75
N LYS A 387 2.74 17.04 -15.98
CA LYS A 387 4.08 16.54 -16.34
C LYS A 387 5.24 17.43 -15.84
N GLY A 388 6.02 16.92 -14.89
CA GLY A 388 7.17 17.62 -14.31
C GLY A 388 6.83 18.78 -13.37
N TRP A 389 5.58 18.88 -12.88
CA TRP A 389 5.22 19.85 -11.84
C TRP A 389 5.95 19.52 -10.51
N ASP A 390 6.13 18.24 -10.22
CA ASP A 390 6.88 17.67 -9.11
C ASP A 390 8.40 17.95 -9.12
N GLN A 391 8.98 18.14 -10.30
CA GLN A 391 10.42 18.40 -10.47
C GLN A 391 10.77 19.85 -10.12
N ALA A 392 10.96 20.17 -8.84
CA ALA A 392 11.43 21.50 -8.39
C ALA A 392 12.95 21.54 -8.16
N GLN A 393 13.60 22.64 -8.54
CA GLN A 393 15.07 22.80 -8.44
C GLN A 393 15.52 23.61 -7.21
N ASP A 394 14.75 24.63 -6.79
CA ASP A 394 15.02 25.43 -5.60
C ASP A 394 13.72 25.95 -4.95
N THR A 395 13.85 26.70 -3.85
CA THR A 395 12.70 27.25 -3.10
C THR A 395 11.92 28.34 -3.84
N ARG A 396 12.48 28.96 -4.89
CA ARG A 396 11.78 29.94 -5.74
C ARG A 396 10.97 29.25 -6.82
N ASP A 397 11.53 28.20 -7.40
CA ASP A 397 10.83 27.29 -8.32
C ASP A 397 9.66 26.60 -7.60
N ALA A 398 9.89 26.09 -6.38
CA ALA A 398 8.83 25.56 -5.53
C ALA A 398 7.71 26.58 -5.26
N ALA A 399 8.05 27.84 -4.93
CA ALA A 399 7.06 28.91 -4.75
C ALA A 399 6.32 29.29 -6.04
N ALA A 400 6.99 29.22 -7.20
CA ALA A 400 6.35 29.45 -8.50
C ALA A 400 5.38 28.31 -8.88
N LYS A 401 5.77 27.05 -8.62
CA LYS A 401 4.93 25.86 -8.81
C LYS A 401 3.72 25.84 -7.88
N ALA A 402 3.90 26.24 -6.62
CA ALA A 402 2.83 26.37 -5.64
C ALA A 402 1.75 27.39 -6.03
N ALA A 403 2.13 28.44 -6.77
CA ALA A 403 1.21 29.47 -7.27
C ALA A 403 0.42 29.05 -8.53
N ILE A 404 0.65 27.86 -9.08
CA ILE A 404 -0.11 27.35 -10.24
C ILE A 404 -1.50 26.90 -9.77
N PRO A 405 -2.60 27.44 -10.33
CA PRO A 405 -3.94 27.05 -9.95
C PRO A 405 -4.28 25.65 -10.46
N PHE A 406 -4.91 24.84 -9.62
CA PHE A 406 -5.54 23.59 -10.04
C PHE A 406 -6.79 23.91 -10.87
N THR A 407 -6.89 23.32 -12.07
CA THR A 407 -7.96 23.58 -13.03
C THR A 407 -8.91 22.39 -13.14
N ASP A 408 -10.16 22.61 -13.57
CA ASP A 408 -11.13 21.53 -13.81
C ASP A 408 -10.59 20.43 -14.75
N ALA A 409 -9.71 20.79 -15.68
CA ALA A 409 -9.04 19.85 -16.58
C ALA A 409 -8.00 18.99 -15.85
N MET A 410 -7.21 19.59 -14.95
CA MET A 410 -6.29 18.86 -14.06
C MET A 410 -7.07 17.98 -13.08
N ALA A 411 -8.19 18.45 -12.52
CA ALA A 411 -9.08 17.66 -11.68
C ALA A 411 -9.58 16.41 -12.43
N ALA A 412 -10.07 16.57 -13.65
CA ALA A 412 -10.52 15.46 -14.48
C ALA A 412 -9.39 14.47 -14.84
N GLU A 413 -8.16 14.96 -15.10
CA GLU A 413 -6.98 14.14 -15.37
C GLU A 413 -6.55 13.32 -14.15
N VAL A 414 -6.46 13.97 -12.99
CA VAL A 414 -6.08 13.36 -11.71
C VAL A 414 -7.13 12.34 -11.24
N GLU A 415 -8.42 12.67 -11.30
CA GLU A 415 -9.49 11.73 -10.98
C GLU A 415 -9.45 10.47 -11.86
N GLU A 416 -9.17 10.63 -13.16
CA GLU A 416 -9.09 9.51 -14.09
C GLU A 416 -7.88 8.62 -13.79
N PHE A 417 -6.74 9.22 -13.42
CA PHE A 417 -5.57 8.46 -13.00
C PHE A 417 -5.87 7.57 -11.79
N TYR A 418 -6.34 8.14 -10.67
CA TYR A 418 -6.60 7.37 -9.44
C TYR A 418 -7.67 6.30 -9.64
N PHE A 419 -8.78 6.64 -10.32
CA PHE A 419 -9.81 5.65 -10.66
C PHE A 419 -9.21 4.48 -11.47
N SER A 420 -8.47 4.80 -12.53
CA SER A 420 -7.99 3.80 -13.48
C SER A 420 -6.86 2.97 -12.90
N HIS A 421 -6.01 3.54 -12.05
CA HIS A 421 -4.95 2.79 -11.38
C HIS A 421 -5.55 1.81 -10.35
N TYR A 422 -6.44 2.25 -9.45
CA TYR A 422 -7.13 1.34 -8.53
C TYR A 422 -7.86 0.21 -9.28
N ALA A 423 -8.64 0.55 -10.33
CA ALA A 423 -9.38 -0.43 -11.12
C ALA A 423 -8.47 -1.42 -11.86
N ALA A 424 -7.32 -0.98 -12.39
CA ALA A 424 -6.34 -1.84 -13.06
C ALA A 424 -5.54 -2.71 -12.08
N HIS A 425 -5.13 -2.14 -10.94
CA HIS A 425 -4.25 -2.77 -9.97
C HIS A 425 -5.00 -3.81 -9.13
N TRP A 426 -6.07 -3.43 -8.43
CA TRP A 426 -6.84 -4.35 -7.57
C TRP A 426 -7.48 -5.50 -8.35
N SER A 427 -7.58 -5.37 -9.68
CA SER A 427 -8.12 -6.38 -10.59
C SER A 427 -7.07 -7.29 -11.23
N GLN A 428 -5.79 -7.23 -10.83
CA GLN A 428 -4.76 -8.12 -11.36
C GLN A 428 -5.09 -9.60 -11.05
N PRO A 429 -5.10 -10.51 -12.05
CA PRO A 429 -5.62 -11.88 -11.88
C PRO A 429 -4.98 -12.72 -10.77
N VAL A 430 -3.76 -12.37 -10.36
CA VAL A 430 -2.95 -13.09 -9.37
C VAL A 430 -3.47 -12.97 -7.93
N TYR A 431 -4.18 -11.88 -7.61
CA TYR A 431 -4.77 -11.66 -6.28
C TYR A 431 -6.25 -11.21 -6.32
N ALA A 432 -6.83 -10.95 -7.49
CA ALA A 432 -8.25 -10.58 -7.59
C ALA A 432 -9.21 -11.59 -6.93
N GLU A 433 -8.90 -12.90 -6.96
CA GLU A 433 -9.70 -13.90 -6.24
C GLU A 433 -9.44 -13.90 -4.72
N LEU A 434 -8.23 -13.55 -4.26
CA LEU A 434 -7.97 -13.33 -2.84
C LEU A 434 -8.77 -12.13 -2.31
N PHE A 435 -8.83 -11.03 -3.05
CA PHE A 435 -9.69 -9.89 -2.71
C PHE A 435 -11.19 -10.18 -2.85
N ALA A 436 -11.59 -11.25 -3.53
CA ALA A 436 -13.00 -11.67 -3.60
C ALA A 436 -13.40 -12.66 -2.48
N SER A 437 -12.48 -13.52 -2.05
CA SER A 437 -12.75 -14.65 -1.16
C SER A 437 -12.09 -14.54 0.23
N VAL A 438 -11.20 -13.56 0.45
CA VAL A 438 -10.66 -13.20 1.78
C VAL A 438 -11.03 -11.74 2.09
N PRO A 439 -11.63 -11.43 3.26
CA PRO A 439 -11.88 -10.04 3.64
C PRO A 439 -10.57 -9.26 3.73
N SER A 440 -10.55 -8.05 3.20
CA SER A 440 -9.46 -7.09 3.43
C SER A 440 -9.79 -6.11 4.56
N PHE A 441 -8.76 -5.59 5.20
CA PHE A 441 -8.77 -4.29 5.86
C PHE A 441 -7.43 -3.63 5.54
N SER A 442 -7.41 -2.33 5.26
CA SER A 442 -6.19 -1.65 4.85
C SER A 442 -6.14 -0.22 5.38
N MET A 443 -4.93 0.29 5.51
CA MET A 443 -4.57 1.64 5.92
C MET A 443 -3.56 2.16 4.90
N TRP A 444 -3.78 3.37 4.39
CA TRP A 444 -2.90 3.95 3.37
C TRP A 444 -1.57 4.45 3.95
N ASP A 445 -0.57 4.57 3.08
CA ASP A 445 0.61 5.41 3.32
C ASP A 445 0.69 6.54 2.27
N ASP A 446 1.87 7.13 2.06
CA ASP A 446 2.04 8.21 1.09
C ASP A 446 1.89 7.76 -0.35
N HIS A 447 2.45 6.63 -0.82
CA HIS A 447 2.32 6.25 -2.23
C HIS A 447 0.87 5.91 -2.67
N ASP A 448 -0.05 5.64 -1.74
CA ASP A 448 -1.50 5.59 -2.01
C ASP A 448 -2.06 6.98 -2.42
N ILE A 449 -1.39 8.06 -2.00
CA ILE A 449 -1.57 9.45 -2.43
C ILE A 449 -0.52 9.75 -3.51
N VAL A 450 0.68 10.17 -3.10
CA VAL A 450 1.93 10.37 -3.84
C VAL A 450 3.09 10.27 -2.84
N ASP A 451 4.25 9.79 -3.26
CA ASP A 451 5.54 9.81 -2.54
C ASP A 451 5.74 11.05 -1.66
N GLY A 452 6.30 10.86 -0.46
CA GLY A 452 6.61 11.90 0.53
C GLY A 452 5.42 12.73 1.05
N TRP A 453 4.18 12.28 0.84
CA TRP A 453 2.99 13.07 1.19
C TRP A 453 3.00 13.53 2.65
N GLY A 454 2.98 14.85 2.83
CA GLY A 454 2.98 15.53 4.12
C GLY A 454 4.36 15.84 4.71
N SER A 455 5.45 15.34 4.12
CA SER A 455 6.84 15.56 4.60
C SER A 455 7.55 16.73 3.87
N TYR A 456 7.04 17.15 2.69
CA TYR A 456 7.47 18.37 2.00
C TYR A 456 7.22 19.66 2.79
N HIS A 457 7.84 20.75 2.33
CA HIS A 457 7.62 22.10 2.85
C HIS A 457 6.18 22.57 2.57
N ASP A 458 5.53 23.24 3.54
CA ASP A 458 4.10 23.59 3.53
C ASP A 458 3.64 24.26 2.22
N LEU A 459 4.42 25.21 1.66
CA LEU A 459 4.20 25.81 0.32
C LEU A 459 3.83 24.81 -0.80
N ILE A 460 4.38 23.58 -0.79
CA ILE A 460 4.03 22.53 -1.74
C ILE A 460 2.79 21.76 -1.27
N ASN A 461 2.75 21.28 -0.02
CA ASN A 461 1.62 20.51 0.51
C ASN A 461 0.28 21.29 0.45
N GLU A 462 0.30 22.58 0.79
CA GLU A 462 -0.86 23.48 0.77
C GLU A 462 -1.16 24.07 -0.62
N SER A 463 -0.37 23.73 -1.65
CA SER A 463 -0.62 24.20 -3.01
C SER A 463 -1.95 23.69 -3.56
N ALA A 464 -2.53 24.43 -4.52
CA ALA A 464 -3.79 24.06 -5.14
C ALA A 464 -3.72 22.68 -5.82
N ILE A 465 -2.59 22.34 -6.45
CA ILE A 465 -2.38 21.05 -7.12
C ILE A 465 -2.29 19.91 -6.11
N MET A 466 -1.49 20.03 -5.04
CA MET A 466 -1.40 18.98 -4.00
C MET A 466 -2.73 18.79 -3.26
N THR A 467 -3.46 19.87 -2.97
CA THR A 467 -4.81 19.81 -2.41
C THR A 467 -5.79 19.08 -3.33
N GLY A 468 -5.70 19.31 -4.64
CA GLY A 468 -6.51 18.63 -5.67
C GLY A 468 -6.18 17.15 -5.79
N VAL A 469 -4.89 16.82 -5.85
CA VAL A 469 -4.35 15.45 -5.85
C VAL A 469 -4.83 14.66 -4.62
N PHE A 470 -4.70 15.23 -3.42
CA PHE A 470 -5.21 14.64 -2.18
C PHE A 470 -6.73 14.44 -2.17
N THR A 471 -7.49 15.39 -2.72
CA THR A 471 -8.95 15.28 -2.79
C THR A 471 -9.39 14.09 -3.66
N ALA A 472 -8.71 13.88 -4.79
CA ALA A 472 -8.95 12.73 -5.66
C ALA A 472 -8.46 11.41 -5.04
N SER A 473 -7.22 11.35 -4.55
CA SER A 473 -6.64 10.13 -3.97
C SER A 473 -7.48 9.63 -2.79
N ARG A 474 -7.85 10.52 -1.87
CA ARG A 474 -8.67 10.23 -0.70
C ARG A 474 -10.09 9.79 -1.07
N THR A 475 -10.65 10.32 -2.16
CA THR A 475 -11.94 9.85 -2.68
C THR A 475 -11.86 8.39 -3.13
N PHE A 476 -10.88 8.03 -3.95
CA PHE A 476 -10.76 6.64 -4.42
C PHE A 476 -10.24 5.68 -3.34
N TYR A 477 -9.40 6.14 -2.41
CA TYR A 477 -9.05 5.41 -1.19
C TYR A 477 -10.28 5.01 -0.38
N LEU A 478 -11.12 5.98 0.00
CA LEU A 478 -12.32 5.68 0.79
C LEU A 478 -13.30 4.75 0.06
N LEU A 479 -13.38 4.84 -1.27
CA LEU A 479 -14.20 3.96 -2.08
C LEU A 479 -13.65 2.53 -2.16
N PHE A 480 -12.44 2.34 -2.69
CA PHE A 480 -11.86 1.01 -2.93
C PHE A 480 -11.40 0.31 -1.64
N GLN A 481 -10.77 1.03 -0.71
CA GLN A 481 -10.13 0.44 0.47
C GLN A 481 -11.04 0.42 1.70
N HIS A 482 -11.99 1.36 1.80
CA HIS A 482 -12.88 1.46 2.95
C HIS A 482 -14.34 1.14 2.65
N HIS A 483 -14.75 1.08 1.37
CA HIS A 483 -16.14 0.94 0.94
C HIS A 483 -17.06 1.99 1.60
N THR A 484 -16.60 3.25 1.68
CA THR A 484 -17.35 4.37 2.26
C THR A 484 -17.10 5.67 1.46
N THR A 485 -17.63 6.79 1.93
CA THR A 485 -17.33 8.14 1.44
C THR A 485 -17.02 9.06 2.63
N LEU A 486 -16.51 10.27 2.38
CA LEU A 486 -16.15 11.21 3.44
C LEU A 486 -17.34 11.55 4.36
N GLU A 487 -18.51 11.77 3.78
CA GLU A 487 -19.77 12.10 4.48
C GLU A 487 -20.28 10.95 5.35
N ARG A 488 -19.68 9.76 5.20
CA ARG A 488 -20.14 8.50 5.77
C ARG A 488 -19.09 7.82 6.64
N LEU A 489 -17.89 8.40 6.74
CA LEU A 489 -16.72 7.84 7.42
C LEU A 489 -17.02 7.46 8.88
N ARG A 490 -17.45 8.43 9.71
CA ARG A 490 -17.94 8.18 11.09
C ARG A 490 -19.12 7.20 11.17
N ALA A 491 -20.04 7.25 10.21
CA ALA A 491 -21.24 6.41 10.20
C ALA A 491 -20.96 4.93 9.83
N ASP A 492 -19.87 4.66 9.11
CA ASP A 492 -19.40 3.31 8.80
C ASP A 492 -18.36 2.77 9.81
N GLY A 493 -17.98 3.54 10.84
CA GLY A 493 -17.24 3.06 12.02
C GLY A 493 -15.89 3.76 12.31
N TYR A 494 -15.49 4.72 11.47
CA TYR A 494 -14.19 5.39 11.57
C TYR A 494 -14.21 6.61 12.51
N TRP A 495 -13.04 7.12 12.89
CA TRP A 495 -12.89 8.24 13.83
C TRP A 495 -11.61 9.07 13.59
N CYS A 496 -11.48 10.20 14.30
CA CYS A 496 -10.51 11.28 14.05
C CYS A 496 -10.70 12.03 12.71
N GLU A 497 -11.93 12.14 12.23
CA GLU A 497 -12.29 12.93 11.03
C GLU A 497 -11.60 14.31 11.03
N PRO A 498 -10.90 14.71 9.95
CA PRO A 498 -10.94 14.12 8.62
C PRO A 498 -10.24 12.75 8.45
N ALA A 499 -9.38 12.32 9.37
CA ALA A 499 -8.67 11.05 9.27
C ALA A 499 -9.59 9.82 9.39
N GLY A 500 -9.13 8.70 8.83
CA GLY A 500 -9.83 7.41 8.78
C GLY A 500 -9.33 6.39 9.80
N CYS A 501 -9.14 6.78 11.06
CA CYS A 501 -8.65 5.84 12.10
C CYS A 501 -9.73 4.80 12.47
N ALA A 502 -9.31 3.59 12.84
CA ALA A 502 -10.19 2.47 13.17
C ALA A 502 -9.70 1.67 14.39
N LEU A 503 -10.63 1.04 15.10
CA LEU A 503 -10.35 0.04 16.12
C LEU A 503 -11.27 -1.17 15.90
N LEU A 504 -10.69 -2.33 15.60
CA LEU A 504 -11.41 -3.58 15.32
C LEU A 504 -11.09 -4.64 16.38
N ARG A 505 -12.04 -5.52 16.72
CA ARG A 505 -11.77 -6.78 17.42
C ARG A 505 -11.41 -7.84 16.37
N LEU A 506 -10.43 -8.70 16.68
CA LEU A 506 -9.99 -9.81 15.82
C LEU A 506 -9.83 -11.06 16.69
N GLY A 507 -10.56 -12.13 16.37
CA GLY A 507 -10.64 -13.30 17.25
C GLY A 507 -11.23 -12.95 18.63
N SER A 508 -11.08 -13.88 19.58
CA SER A 508 -11.53 -13.69 20.97
C SER A 508 -10.73 -12.61 21.70
N SER A 509 -9.40 -12.72 21.70
CA SER A 509 -8.50 -12.04 22.63
C SER A 509 -7.64 -10.91 22.05
N ALA A 510 -7.84 -10.51 20.78
CA ALA A 510 -7.08 -9.42 20.15
C ALA A 510 -7.94 -8.24 19.65
N ALA A 511 -7.29 -7.09 19.53
CA ALA A 511 -7.78 -5.90 18.86
C ALA A 511 -6.71 -5.30 17.92
N LEU A 512 -7.16 -4.60 16.89
CA LEU A 512 -6.33 -3.90 15.91
C LEU A 512 -6.69 -2.40 15.92
N LEU A 513 -5.74 -1.57 16.33
CA LEU A 513 -5.78 -0.12 16.19
C LEU A 513 -5.06 0.26 14.89
N ALA A 514 -5.80 0.77 13.90
CA ALA A 514 -5.22 1.31 12.67
C ALA A 514 -5.25 2.84 12.71
N ALA A 515 -4.09 3.47 12.54
CA ALA A 515 -3.89 4.90 12.69
C ALA A 515 -3.54 5.54 11.34
N ASP A 516 -4.42 6.40 10.83
CA ASP A 516 -4.18 7.15 9.59
C ASP A 516 -3.11 8.23 9.82
N THR A 517 -1.90 7.93 9.33
CA THR A 517 -0.68 8.75 9.43
C THR A 517 -0.49 9.71 8.26
N ARG A 518 -1.49 9.91 7.38
CA ARG A 518 -1.35 10.73 6.15
C ARG A 518 -2.44 11.80 5.96
N THR A 519 -3.69 11.57 6.36
CA THR A 519 -4.76 12.58 6.20
C THR A 519 -4.47 13.91 6.91
N CYS A 520 -3.85 13.85 8.09
CA CYS A 520 -3.57 15.01 8.94
C CYS A 520 -2.06 15.32 9.06
N ARG A 521 -1.24 14.71 8.20
CA ARG A 521 0.23 14.82 8.25
C ARG A 521 0.69 16.21 7.84
N THR A 522 1.75 16.65 8.49
CA THR A 522 2.52 17.88 8.20
C THR A 522 3.98 17.59 8.49
N GLN A 523 4.91 18.40 7.97
CA GLN A 523 6.34 18.16 8.18
C GLN A 523 6.74 18.07 9.67
N GLN A 524 5.94 18.65 10.58
CA GLN A 524 6.20 18.64 12.02
C GLN A 524 5.41 17.58 12.81
N ARG A 525 4.41 16.90 12.22
CA ARG A 525 3.46 16.01 12.93
C ARG A 525 2.86 14.95 12.01
N VAL A 526 2.91 13.70 12.44
CA VAL A 526 2.45 12.51 11.71
C VAL A 526 0.95 12.23 11.93
N LEU A 527 0.46 12.34 13.16
CA LEU A 527 -0.90 11.93 13.53
C LEU A 527 -1.92 13.10 13.50
N PRO A 528 -3.23 12.78 13.46
CA PRO A 528 -4.29 13.73 13.78
C PRO A 528 -4.10 14.31 15.20
N PRO A 529 -4.30 15.63 15.43
CA PRO A 529 -4.07 16.25 16.75
C PRO A 529 -4.81 15.57 17.92
N ASP A 530 -6.05 15.13 17.69
CA ASP A 530 -6.88 14.48 18.72
C ASP A 530 -6.63 12.96 18.85
N PHE A 531 -5.73 12.38 18.05
CA PHE A 531 -5.54 10.93 17.94
C PHE A 531 -5.24 10.27 19.29
N LEU A 532 -4.28 10.81 20.07
CA LEU A 532 -3.86 10.19 21.32
C LEU A 532 -5.00 10.14 22.35
N ALA A 533 -5.84 11.18 22.41
CA ALA A 533 -7.00 11.21 23.29
C ALA A 533 -8.07 10.20 22.85
N ALA A 534 -8.44 10.21 21.57
CA ALA A 534 -9.45 9.31 21.02
C ALA A 534 -9.01 7.83 21.02
N ALA A 535 -7.72 7.56 20.78
CA ALA A 535 -7.15 6.22 20.89
C ALA A 535 -7.14 5.75 22.36
N SER A 536 -6.74 6.63 23.30
CA SER A 536 -6.72 6.30 24.72
C SER A 536 -8.12 5.95 25.26
N GLU A 537 -9.13 6.78 24.98
CA GLU A 537 -10.53 6.50 25.35
C GLU A 537 -10.99 5.14 24.81
N ARG A 538 -10.72 4.85 23.54
CA ARG A 538 -11.17 3.62 22.87
C ARG A 538 -10.43 2.36 23.32
N LEU A 539 -9.13 2.45 23.61
CA LEU A 539 -8.35 1.34 24.17
C LEU A 539 -8.71 1.10 25.65
N ALA A 540 -8.96 2.16 26.43
CA ALA A 540 -9.47 2.04 27.79
C ALA A 540 -10.88 1.42 27.84
N ALA A 541 -11.70 1.64 26.81
CA ALA A 541 -13.02 1.02 26.64
C ALA A 541 -13.00 -0.46 26.17
N LEU A 542 -11.84 -1.04 25.84
CA LEU A 542 -11.75 -2.46 25.48
C LEU A 542 -12.10 -3.37 26.68
N PRO A 543 -12.80 -4.50 26.46
CA PRO A 543 -13.17 -5.42 27.53
C PRO A 543 -11.97 -6.32 27.94
N GLY A 544 -12.04 -6.91 29.14
CA GLY A 544 -10.89 -7.53 29.81
C GLY A 544 -10.35 -8.83 29.17
N GLU A 545 -11.12 -9.40 28.26
CA GLU A 545 -10.78 -10.56 27.43
C GLU A 545 -9.74 -10.20 26.35
N VAL A 546 -9.54 -8.91 26.04
CA VAL A 546 -8.51 -8.47 25.10
C VAL A 546 -7.14 -8.57 25.78
N ARG A 547 -6.37 -9.60 25.42
CA ARG A 547 -5.00 -9.82 25.85
C ARG A 547 -3.97 -9.13 24.96
N HIS A 548 -4.34 -8.74 23.73
CA HIS A 548 -3.44 -8.09 22.76
C HIS A 548 -4.06 -6.91 22.03
N VAL A 549 -3.26 -5.86 21.84
CA VAL A 549 -3.54 -4.74 20.93
C VAL A 549 -2.43 -4.68 19.89
N VAL A 550 -2.76 -4.96 18.64
CA VAL A 550 -1.89 -4.68 17.49
C VAL A 550 -2.13 -3.25 17.06
N VAL A 551 -1.07 -2.44 16.99
CA VAL A 551 -1.11 -1.08 16.45
C VAL A 551 -0.47 -1.10 15.07
N LEU A 552 -1.26 -0.72 14.06
CA LEU A 552 -0.85 -0.63 12.68
C LEU A 552 -0.50 0.82 12.33
N LEU A 553 0.69 1.00 11.75
CA LEU A 553 1.29 2.26 11.33
C LEU A 553 2.00 2.04 9.98
N GLY A 554 2.12 3.10 9.18
CA GLY A 554 2.85 3.06 7.92
C GLY A 554 4.35 2.76 8.12
N GLY A 555 5.10 3.79 8.50
CA GLY A 555 6.49 3.69 8.95
C GLY A 555 6.68 3.07 10.36
N PRO A 556 7.80 2.36 10.61
CA PRO A 556 8.13 1.74 11.90
C PRO A 556 8.50 2.74 13.01
N LEU A 557 8.03 2.50 14.24
CA LEU A 557 8.44 3.26 15.44
C LEU A 557 9.80 2.79 15.98
N VAL A 558 10.09 1.48 15.89
CA VAL A 558 11.35 0.88 16.30
C VAL A 558 12.18 0.54 15.07
N TYR A 559 13.09 1.44 14.71
CA TYR A 559 13.92 1.32 13.49
C TYR A 559 15.33 1.91 13.72
N PRO A 560 16.36 1.51 12.96
CA PRO A 560 17.68 2.12 13.06
C PRO A 560 17.64 3.62 12.73
N ARG A 561 18.13 4.45 13.65
CA ARG A 561 18.23 5.90 13.41
C ARG A 561 19.50 6.23 12.65
N LEU A 562 19.36 6.87 11.48
CA LEU A 562 20.44 7.59 10.83
C LEU A 562 20.27 9.09 11.13
N PRO A 563 21.23 9.76 11.79
CA PRO A 563 21.17 11.22 11.91
C PRO A 563 21.16 11.84 10.52
N VAL A 564 20.28 12.80 10.26
CA VAL A 564 20.11 13.42 8.92
C VAL A 564 21.43 13.94 8.35
N GLN A 565 22.31 14.50 9.20
CA GLN A 565 23.64 14.98 8.80
C GLN A 565 24.59 13.84 8.43
N ASP A 566 24.60 12.74 9.20
CA ASP A 566 25.35 11.52 8.90
C ASP A 566 24.86 10.85 7.61
N ALA A 567 23.53 10.85 7.37
CA ALA A 567 22.92 10.31 6.17
C ALA A 567 23.31 11.15 4.95
N LEU A 568 23.08 12.47 5.00
CA LEU A 568 23.48 13.42 3.96
C LEU A 568 24.97 13.31 3.63
N GLN A 569 25.86 13.33 4.63
CA GLN A 569 27.31 13.24 4.39
C GLN A 569 27.69 11.90 3.74
N LYS A 570 27.15 10.77 4.21
CA LYS A 570 27.51 9.45 3.66
C LYS A 570 26.93 9.24 2.26
N LEU A 571 25.73 9.76 1.98
CA LEU A 571 25.15 9.75 0.64
C LEU A 571 25.95 10.66 -0.31
N ASP A 572 26.37 11.86 0.13
CA ASP A 572 27.24 12.76 -0.65
C ASP A 572 28.62 12.12 -0.93
N GLU A 573 29.26 11.51 0.07
CA GLU A 573 30.52 10.74 -0.09
C GLU A 573 30.38 9.54 -1.06
N LEU A 574 29.19 8.93 -1.15
CA LEU A 574 28.86 7.85 -2.08
C LEU A 574 28.54 8.34 -3.51
N PHE A 575 27.88 9.49 -3.67
CA PHE A 575 27.37 9.96 -4.96
C PHE A 575 28.22 11.05 -5.63
N THR A 576 28.75 12.01 -4.87
CA THR A 576 29.45 13.21 -5.39
C THR A 576 30.96 13.21 -5.10
N GLY A 577 31.41 12.44 -4.10
CA GLY A 577 32.81 12.36 -3.70
C GLY A 577 33.77 11.85 -4.79
N ASN A 578 35.08 11.88 -4.50
CA ASN A 578 36.14 11.31 -5.36
C ASN A 578 36.57 9.89 -4.90
N THR A 579 35.62 9.08 -4.42
CA THR A 579 35.90 7.71 -3.97
C THR A 579 35.90 6.73 -5.15
N LEU A 580 36.52 5.55 -4.98
CA LEU A 580 36.43 4.50 -6.01
C LEU A 580 34.97 4.08 -6.26
N VAL A 581 34.13 4.12 -5.20
CA VAL A 581 32.70 3.79 -5.27
C VAL A 581 31.92 4.81 -6.08
N SER A 582 32.08 6.11 -5.81
CA SER A 582 31.39 7.17 -6.56
C SER A 582 31.83 7.22 -8.02
N VAL A 583 33.13 7.03 -8.31
CA VAL A 583 33.64 6.95 -9.68
C VAL A 583 33.12 5.72 -10.43
N ILE A 584 32.87 4.60 -9.73
CA ILE A 584 32.16 3.45 -10.31
C ILE A 584 30.70 3.82 -10.55
N MET A 585 29.97 4.32 -9.55
CA MET A 585 28.54 4.67 -9.65
C MET A 585 28.24 5.71 -10.74
N GLN A 586 29.10 6.72 -10.91
CA GLN A 586 28.97 7.71 -12.00
C GLN A 586 29.22 7.07 -13.38
N LYS A 587 30.09 6.07 -13.49
CA LYS A 587 30.37 5.34 -14.74
C LYS A 587 29.39 4.21 -15.06
N THR A 588 28.64 3.72 -14.07
CA THR A 588 27.63 2.65 -14.22
C THR A 588 26.19 3.17 -14.21
N GLY A 589 25.98 4.49 -14.19
CA GLY A 589 24.66 5.08 -14.14
C GLY A 589 23.91 4.75 -12.83
N LEU A 590 24.61 4.74 -11.69
CA LEU A 590 23.98 4.72 -10.37
C LEU A 590 23.81 6.13 -9.78
N ALA A 591 24.55 7.13 -10.27
CA ALA A 591 24.36 8.52 -9.84
C ALA A 591 23.07 9.18 -10.40
N SER A 592 22.46 8.62 -11.46
CA SER A 592 21.13 9.01 -11.97
C SER A 592 19.98 8.46 -11.12
N GLN A 593 20.24 7.54 -10.19
CA GLN A 593 19.25 6.89 -9.32
C GLN A 593 19.01 7.66 -8.02
N VAL A 594 19.45 8.91 -7.97
CA VAL A 594 19.16 9.85 -6.88
C VAL A 594 18.17 10.87 -7.42
N THR A 595 16.98 10.35 -7.73
CA THR A 595 15.83 11.13 -8.19
C THR A 595 15.44 12.14 -7.11
N ARG A 596 14.86 13.26 -7.55
CA ARG A 596 14.59 14.42 -6.68
C ARG A 596 13.16 14.90 -6.82
N ARG A 597 12.35 14.63 -5.80
CA ARG A 597 10.97 15.08 -5.68
C ARG A 597 10.92 16.40 -4.94
N PHE A 598 10.36 17.44 -5.56
CA PHE A 598 10.36 18.83 -5.07
C PHE A 598 11.73 19.40 -4.62
N GLY A 599 12.82 18.84 -5.14
CA GLY A 599 14.21 19.21 -4.79
C GLY A 599 14.80 18.47 -3.60
N MET A 600 13.98 17.71 -2.85
CA MET A 600 14.45 16.72 -1.87
C MET A 600 14.93 15.46 -2.59
N ILE A 601 15.79 14.67 -1.94
CA ILE A 601 16.22 13.35 -2.41
C ILE A 601 15.28 12.32 -1.76
N GLU A 602 14.83 11.30 -2.48
CA GLU A 602 13.93 10.26 -1.94
C GLU A 602 14.49 9.63 -0.65
N PHE A 603 15.73 9.12 -0.67
CA PHE A 603 16.44 8.62 0.53
C PHE A 603 16.63 9.63 1.68
N LEU A 604 16.35 10.92 1.46
CA LEU A 604 16.32 11.95 2.50
C LEU A 604 14.90 12.17 3.03
N ASP A 605 13.89 12.03 2.18
CA ASP A 605 12.48 11.98 2.57
C ASP A 605 12.24 10.78 3.49
N ASP A 606 12.69 9.57 3.11
CA ASP A 606 12.67 8.35 3.95
C ASP A 606 13.10 8.62 5.41
N VAL A 607 14.17 9.41 5.58
CA VAL A 607 14.83 9.67 6.88
C VAL A 607 14.18 10.84 7.62
N ILE A 608 13.48 11.73 6.92
CA ILE A 608 12.67 12.82 7.48
C ILE A 608 11.29 12.30 7.90
N ASP A 609 10.70 11.40 7.12
CA ASP A 609 9.38 10.83 7.30
C ASP A 609 9.32 9.88 8.52
N GLN A 610 10.38 9.10 8.74
CA GLN A 610 10.46 8.16 9.86
C GLN A 610 10.23 8.81 11.23
N TRP A 611 9.56 8.05 12.11
CA TRP A 611 9.48 8.27 13.56
C TRP A 611 10.84 8.40 14.28
N SER A 612 11.95 8.07 13.61
CA SER A 612 13.32 8.25 14.09
C SER A 612 13.75 9.72 14.11
N ALA A 613 13.14 10.56 13.26
CA ALA A 613 13.48 11.96 13.02
C ALA A 613 13.32 12.87 14.25
N HIS A 614 13.94 14.05 14.19
CA HIS A 614 13.97 14.99 15.31
C HIS A 614 12.59 15.58 15.60
N GLN A 615 11.89 16.07 14.58
CA GLN A 615 10.60 16.73 14.72
C GLN A 615 9.49 15.76 15.18
N HIS A 616 9.50 14.52 14.68
CA HIS A 616 8.53 13.48 15.08
C HIS A 616 8.86 12.80 16.44
N THR A 617 10.01 13.09 17.05
CA THR A 617 10.45 12.40 18.28
C THR A 617 9.55 12.64 19.50
N ALA A 618 9.04 13.87 19.69
CA ALA A 618 8.14 14.17 20.81
C ALA A 618 6.76 13.48 20.65
N GLU A 619 6.26 13.40 19.43
CA GLU A 619 5.00 12.73 19.10
C GLU A 619 5.10 11.21 19.24
N ARG A 620 6.21 10.61 18.74
CA ARG A 620 6.55 9.20 18.94
C ARG A 620 6.54 8.85 20.43
N ASP A 621 7.21 9.65 21.25
CA ASP A 621 7.39 9.34 22.66
C ASP A 621 6.08 9.50 23.44
N ALA A 622 5.24 10.50 23.11
CA ALA A 622 3.87 10.61 23.64
C ALA A 622 2.95 9.45 23.25
N LEU A 623 3.06 8.93 22.01
CA LEU A 623 2.34 7.72 21.58
C LEU A 623 2.79 6.49 22.39
N LEU A 624 4.10 6.30 22.56
CA LEU A 624 4.65 5.19 23.33
C LEU A 624 4.25 5.27 24.81
N GLU A 625 4.33 6.44 25.44
CA GLU A 625 3.88 6.65 26.83
C GLU A 625 2.38 6.34 27.00
N THR A 626 1.54 6.75 26.05
CA THR A 626 0.11 6.45 26.04
C THR A 626 -0.15 4.94 25.95
N LEU A 627 0.50 4.26 25.01
CA LEU A 627 0.37 2.80 24.82
C LEU A 627 0.89 2.00 26.03
N LEU A 628 1.98 2.44 26.65
CA LEU A 628 2.57 1.83 27.85
C LEU A 628 1.67 1.97 29.09
N ALA A 629 1.10 3.15 29.31
CA ALA A 629 0.16 3.38 30.41
C ALA A 629 -1.07 2.46 30.30
N LEU A 630 -1.64 2.37 29.09
CA LEU A 630 -2.80 1.52 28.81
C LEU A 630 -2.46 0.02 28.92
N ALA A 631 -1.27 -0.41 28.49
CA ALA A 631 -0.82 -1.80 28.68
C ALA A 631 -0.77 -2.22 30.16
N VAL A 632 -0.30 -1.32 31.04
CA VAL A 632 -0.29 -1.53 32.49
C VAL A 632 -1.71 -1.56 33.07
N GLU A 633 -2.56 -0.59 32.70
CA GLU A 633 -3.93 -0.45 33.23
C GLU A 633 -4.83 -1.61 32.78
N LYS A 634 -4.83 -1.91 31.48
CA LYS A 634 -5.75 -2.84 30.82
C LYS A 634 -5.24 -4.27 30.73
N ARG A 635 -3.99 -4.53 31.15
CA ARG A 635 -3.33 -5.85 31.15
C ARG A 635 -3.23 -6.53 29.77
N PHE A 636 -3.24 -5.74 28.70
CA PHE A 636 -2.93 -6.24 27.35
C PHE A 636 -1.45 -6.07 26.99
N ARG A 637 -0.98 -6.90 26.06
CA ARG A 637 0.28 -6.72 25.35
C ARG A 637 0.05 -5.81 24.13
N VAL A 638 0.88 -4.79 23.96
CA VAL A 638 0.92 -4.01 22.70
C VAL A 638 1.91 -4.66 21.74
N THR A 639 1.56 -4.76 20.46
CA THR A 639 2.48 -5.13 19.36
C THR A 639 2.38 -4.08 18.26
N LEU A 640 3.49 -3.65 17.71
CA LEU A 640 3.55 -2.72 16.58
C LEU A 640 3.73 -3.50 15.29
N LEU A 641 3.02 -3.09 14.24
CA LEU A 641 3.06 -3.70 12.91
C LEU A 641 3.17 -2.58 11.86
N SER A 642 4.13 -2.68 10.94
CA SER A 642 4.39 -1.62 9.97
C SER A 642 4.97 -2.10 8.63
N GLY A 643 4.84 -1.24 7.62
CA GLY A 643 5.27 -1.44 6.24
C GLY A 643 6.43 -0.54 5.86
N ASP A 644 6.20 0.30 4.82
CA ASP A 644 7.08 1.40 4.38
C ASP A 644 8.47 0.92 3.89
N VAL A 645 9.44 0.69 4.78
CA VAL A 645 10.90 0.63 4.57
C VAL A 645 11.49 -0.49 3.66
N HIS A 646 10.69 -1.12 2.79
CA HIS A 646 11.01 -2.16 1.80
C HIS A 646 11.88 -3.35 2.28
N CYS A 647 12.02 -3.56 3.59
CA CYS A 647 12.72 -4.71 4.17
C CYS A 647 11.97 -5.36 5.35
N ALA A 648 12.27 -6.63 5.61
CA ALA A 648 11.81 -7.30 6.82
C ALA A 648 12.68 -6.89 8.01
N GLY A 649 12.07 -6.67 9.17
CA GLY A 649 12.74 -6.24 10.39
C GLY A 649 12.02 -6.72 11.64
N TYR A 650 12.78 -7.00 12.70
CA TYR A 650 12.23 -7.30 14.02
C TYR A 650 12.91 -6.42 15.08
N GLY A 651 12.11 -5.69 15.85
CA GLY A 651 12.55 -4.80 16.91
C GLY A 651 11.74 -4.96 18.18
N MET A 652 12.17 -4.29 19.24
CA MET A 652 11.41 -4.18 20.49
C MET A 652 11.70 -2.88 21.22
N LEU A 653 10.69 -2.41 21.96
CA LEU A 653 10.85 -1.59 23.14
C LEU A 653 10.71 -2.50 24.39
N HIS A 654 11.49 -2.26 25.44
CA HIS A 654 11.42 -2.97 26.72
C HIS A 654 11.96 -2.10 27.87
N GLY A 655 11.71 -2.48 29.13
CA GLY A 655 12.26 -1.77 30.29
C GLY A 655 13.78 -1.90 30.42
N ARG A 656 14.47 -0.86 30.91
CA ARG A 656 15.92 -0.85 31.16
C ARG A 656 16.35 -1.66 32.40
N GLY A 657 15.40 -1.95 33.31
CA GLY A 657 15.71 -2.46 34.65
C GLY A 657 16.54 -1.45 35.45
N ASP A 658 17.55 -1.93 36.18
CA ASP A 658 18.48 -1.06 36.95
C ASP A 658 19.65 -0.50 36.12
N VAL A 659 19.72 -0.80 34.81
CA VAL A 659 20.86 -0.42 33.94
C VAL A 659 20.85 1.11 33.73
N PRO A 660 21.88 1.87 34.15
CA PRO A 660 21.92 3.31 33.92
C PRO A 660 21.93 3.66 32.43
N ALA A 661 21.39 4.82 32.05
CA ALA A 661 21.21 5.20 30.64
C ALA A 661 22.48 5.07 29.78
N GLY A 662 23.66 5.40 30.32
CA GLY A 662 24.95 5.24 29.62
C GLY A 662 25.41 3.79 29.41
N GLY A 663 24.83 2.81 30.11
CA GLY A 663 25.10 1.38 29.94
C GLY A 663 24.19 0.68 28.92
N VAL A 664 23.06 1.29 28.55
CA VAL A 664 22.03 0.68 27.68
C VAL A 664 22.59 0.16 26.36
N ALA A 665 23.54 0.86 25.75
CA ALA A 665 24.13 0.49 24.47
C ALA A 665 24.88 -0.86 24.46
N LEU A 666 25.19 -1.43 25.62
CA LEU A 666 25.82 -2.74 25.80
C LEU A 666 24.88 -3.79 26.45
N MET A 667 23.61 -3.44 26.66
CA MET A 667 22.63 -4.32 27.30
C MET A 667 22.28 -5.51 26.39
N ALA A 668 22.38 -6.73 26.91
CA ALA A 668 21.87 -7.93 26.24
C ALA A 668 20.33 -7.89 26.11
N PRO A 669 19.73 -8.52 25.09
CA PRO A 669 18.28 -8.68 25.03
C PRO A 669 17.75 -9.39 26.30
N PRO A 670 16.60 -8.98 26.85
CA PRO A 670 15.94 -9.74 27.92
C PRO A 670 15.55 -11.14 27.42
N ARG A 671 15.41 -12.09 28.36
CA ARG A 671 14.89 -13.42 28.06
C ARG A 671 13.37 -13.41 27.92
N GLN A 672 12.82 -14.39 27.22
CA GLN A 672 11.39 -14.46 26.89
C GLN A 672 10.46 -14.53 28.13
N ASP A 673 10.93 -15.15 29.22
CA ASP A 673 10.25 -15.18 30.52
C ASP A 673 10.15 -13.79 31.17
N ALA A 674 11.21 -12.98 31.10
CA ALA A 674 11.20 -11.59 31.54
C ALA A 674 10.37 -10.68 30.63
N LEU A 675 10.35 -10.93 29.31
CA LEU A 675 9.50 -10.18 28.36
C LEU A 675 8.00 -10.46 28.56
N ALA A 676 7.63 -11.67 28.99
CA ALA A 676 6.24 -12.04 29.25
C ALA A 676 5.61 -11.25 30.42
N THR A 677 6.40 -10.90 31.45
CA THR A 677 5.95 -10.14 32.63
C THR A 677 6.25 -8.64 32.56
N ASP A 678 7.19 -8.17 31.73
CA ASP A 678 7.44 -6.73 31.57
C ASP A 678 6.29 -6.06 30.78
N PRO A 679 5.49 -5.15 31.39
CA PRO A 679 4.45 -4.44 30.65
C PRO A 679 5.02 -3.46 29.61
N ARG A 680 6.31 -3.11 29.72
CA ARG A 680 7.00 -2.26 28.74
C ARG A 680 7.49 -3.02 27.51
N PHE A 681 7.39 -4.36 27.47
CA PHE A 681 7.74 -5.10 26.26
C PHE A 681 6.69 -4.86 25.16
N ILE A 682 7.11 -4.13 24.13
CA ILE A 682 6.36 -3.87 22.90
C ILE A 682 7.23 -4.32 21.71
N PRO A 683 6.96 -5.49 21.09
CA PRO A 683 7.63 -5.89 19.85
C PRO A 683 7.18 -5.03 18.66
N GLN A 684 8.10 -4.82 17.72
CA GLN A 684 7.86 -4.23 16.40
C GLN A 684 8.09 -5.28 15.33
N ILE A 685 7.03 -5.59 14.59
CA ILE A 685 7.03 -6.38 13.38
C ILE A 685 7.13 -5.41 12.19
N ILE A 686 8.11 -5.57 11.31
CA ILE A 686 8.27 -4.78 10.08
C ILE A 686 8.25 -5.74 8.90
N SER A 687 7.30 -5.59 7.98
CA SER A 687 7.17 -6.46 6.81
C SER A 687 6.77 -5.66 5.58
N SER A 688 7.79 -5.19 4.89
CA SER A 688 7.74 -4.54 3.58
C SER A 688 8.87 -5.13 2.72
N ALA A 689 8.77 -5.25 1.40
CA ALA A 689 7.62 -5.02 0.53
C ALA A 689 7.08 -6.35 -0.05
N ILE A 690 5.78 -6.45 -0.32
CA ILE A 690 5.22 -7.66 -0.98
C ILE A 690 5.44 -7.65 -2.50
N VAL A 691 5.52 -6.47 -3.12
CA VAL A 691 5.84 -6.31 -4.55
C VAL A 691 7.07 -5.42 -4.76
N ASN A 692 7.25 -4.33 -3.99
CA ASN A 692 8.36 -3.40 -4.25
C ASN A 692 9.74 -4.01 -4.02
N VAL A 693 10.78 -3.44 -4.63
CA VAL A 693 12.16 -3.94 -4.53
C VAL A 693 12.82 -3.49 -3.22
N PRO A 694 13.68 -4.31 -2.59
CA PRO A 694 14.32 -3.94 -1.34
C PRO A 694 15.36 -2.83 -1.50
N PRO A 695 15.68 -2.06 -0.44
CA PRO A 695 16.62 -0.94 -0.52
C PRO A 695 18.03 -1.38 -0.96
N PRO A 696 18.83 -0.50 -1.58
CA PRO A 696 20.18 -0.82 -2.01
C PRO A 696 21.03 -1.41 -0.87
N ALA A 697 21.68 -2.54 -1.11
CA ALA A 697 22.44 -3.27 -0.10
C ALA A 697 23.46 -2.43 0.73
N PRO A 698 24.13 -1.39 0.18
CA PRO A 698 24.96 -0.48 0.98
C PRO A 698 24.17 0.33 2.02
N LEU A 699 22.95 0.80 1.69
CA LEU A 699 22.06 1.52 2.59
C LEU A 699 21.53 0.59 3.70
N LEU A 700 21.10 -0.62 3.33
CA LEU A 700 20.69 -1.65 4.30
C LEU A 700 21.82 -1.95 5.30
N LYS A 701 23.06 -2.07 4.83
CA LYS A 701 24.24 -2.27 5.70
C LYS A 701 24.51 -1.08 6.61
N LEU A 702 24.32 0.15 6.15
CA LEU A 702 24.44 1.35 6.98
C LEU A 702 23.35 1.39 8.07
N LEU A 703 22.10 1.07 7.73
CA LEU A 703 20.98 0.94 8.67
C LEU A 703 21.26 -0.14 9.72
N CYS A 704 21.68 -1.34 9.31
CA CYS A 704 22.07 -2.41 10.22
C CYS A 704 23.22 -2.00 11.15
N LEU A 705 24.25 -1.29 10.64
CA LEU A 705 25.35 -0.79 11.47
C LEU A 705 24.88 0.21 12.54
N ALA A 706 23.89 1.06 12.23
CA ALA A 706 23.27 1.96 13.19
C ALA A 706 22.35 1.22 14.20
N GLY A 707 21.63 0.19 13.75
CA GLY A 707 20.70 -0.61 14.56
C GLY A 707 21.36 -1.54 15.58
N ARG A 708 22.67 -1.78 15.48
CA ARG A 708 23.45 -2.66 16.38
C ARG A 708 23.40 -2.29 17.87
N LYS A 709 23.19 -1.02 18.21
CA LYS A 709 23.19 -0.53 19.61
C LYS A 709 21.77 -0.27 20.06
N ALA A 710 21.42 -0.83 21.23
CA ALA A 710 20.19 -0.47 21.92
C ALA A 710 20.23 1.01 22.36
N GLN A 711 19.12 1.71 22.22
CA GLN A 711 18.99 3.14 22.47
C GLN A 711 18.08 3.38 23.69
N PRO A 712 18.45 4.24 24.65
CA PRO A 712 17.52 4.65 25.69
C PRO A 712 16.40 5.49 25.08
N VAL A 713 15.16 5.26 25.51
CA VAL A 713 13.98 6.03 25.11
C VAL A 713 13.04 6.16 26.31
N LEU A 714 12.28 7.25 26.39
CA LEU A 714 11.47 7.62 27.57
C LEU A 714 12.33 7.67 28.87
N GLN A 715 11.67 7.74 30.04
CA GLN A 715 12.37 7.81 31.32
C GLN A 715 12.99 6.47 31.78
N ASP A 716 12.49 5.31 31.34
CA ASP A 716 12.95 3.99 31.83
C ASP A 716 13.09 2.90 30.75
N CYS A 717 12.84 3.21 29.48
CA CYS A 717 12.77 2.21 28.41
C CYS A 717 14.02 2.15 27.52
N VAL A 718 14.07 1.08 26.71
CA VAL A 718 15.14 0.73 25.78
C VAL A 718 14.52 0.28 24.47
N MET A 719 14.98 0.84 23.36
CA MET A 719 14.57 0.51 22.00
C MET A 719 15.73 -0.19 21.26
N ARG A 720 15.46 -1.29 20.55
CA ARG A 720 16.50 -2.03 19.79
C ARG A 720 15.95 -2.81 18.61
N MET A 721 16.80 -3.05 17.61
CA MET A 721 16.61 -4.13 16.64
C MET A 721 17.08 -5.47 17.23
N LEU A 722 16.60 -6.58 16.67
CA LEU A 722 17.04 -7.93 17.00
C LEU A 722 17.55 -8.68 15.75
N PRO A 723 18.58 -9.53 15.90
CA PRO A 723 19.06 -10.36 14.80
C PRO A 723 18.16 -11.58 14.64
N LEU A 724 17.24 -11.52 13.68
CA LEU A 724 16.31 -12.62 13.36
C LEU A 724 16.68 -13.34 12.07
N PHE A 725 17.27 -12.64 11.10
CA PHE A 725 17.41 -13.10 9.71
C PHE A 725 18.77 -13.71 9.39
N GLY A 726 19.54 -14.09 10.40
CA GLY A 726 20.89 -14.63 10.27
C GLY A 726 21.59 -14.86 11.61
N PRO A 727 22.89 -15.19 11.62
CA PRO A 727 23.65 -15.39 12.85
C PRO A 727 23.70 -14.10 13.70
N ALA A 728 23.52 -14.23 15.01
CA ALA A 728 23.34 -13.08 15.93
C ALA A 728 24.50 -12.07 16.01
N ASN A 729 25.66 -12.38 15.43
CA ASN A 729 26.83 -11.50 15.37
C ASN A 729 26.98 -10.77 14.02
N ASP A 730 26.15 -11.09 13.03
CA ASP A 730 26.19 -10.47 11.70
C ASP A 730 25.45 -9.12 11.69
N ALA A 731 25.95 -8.13 10.95
CA ALA A 731 25.19 -6.93 10.65
C ALA A 731 23.94 -7.25 9.81
N ASP A 732 24.08 -8.15 8.82
CA ASP A 732 23.05 -8.42 7.80
C ASP A 732 21.86 -9.25 8.35
N SER A 733 21.79 -9.44 9.68
CA SER A 733 20.75 -10.20 10.39
C SER A 733 19.64 -9.34 11.04
N LEU A 734 19.84 -8.01 11.16
CA LEU A 734 18.91 -7.09 11.84
C LEU A 734 17.76 -6.62 10.94
N LEU A 735 18.06 -6.36 9.67
CA LEU A 735 17.12 -6.05 8.60
C LEU A 735 17.45 -6.93 7.40
N HIS A 736 16.44 -7.42 6.70
CA HIS A 736 16.58 -8.39 5.62
C HIS A 736 15.99 -7.83 4.33
N GLY A 737 16.89 -7.43 3.43
CA GLY A 737 16.57 -6.85 2.11
C GLY A 737 16.08 -7.88 1.11
N ARG A 738 14.93 -8.50 1.41
CA ARG A 738 14.16 -9.35 0.52
C ARG A 738 12.70 -8.90 0.55
N ARG A 739 12.02 -9.04 -0.58
CA ARG A 739 10.56 -8.92 -0.61
C ARG A 739 9.94 -9.96 0.32
N ASN A 740 8.90 -9.59 1.05
CA ASN A 740 8.29 -10.45 2.06
C ASN A 740 6.84 -10.05 2.35
N TRP A 741 6.11 -10.98 2.96
CA TRP A 741 4.85 -10.72 3.66
C TRP A 741 4.87 -11.43 5.02
N CYS A 742 3.99 -11.05 5.94
CA CYS A 742 3.93 -11.65 7.26
C CYS A 742 2.63 -12.46 7.45
N GLU A 743 2.77 -13.76 7.64
CA GLU A 743 1.67 -14.63 8.07
C GLU A 743 1.51 -14.48 9.59
N ALA A 744 0.41 -13.85 10.02
CA ALA A 744 0.11 -13.63 11.43
C ALA A 744 -1.01 -14.55 11.91
N THR A 745 -0.92 -15.01 13.15
CA THR A 745 -1.95 -15.79 13.84
C THR A 745 -2.25 -15.13 15.18
N LEU A 746 -3.52 -14.78 15.41
CA LEU A 746 -4.03 -14.13 16.61
C LEU A 746 -4.88 -15.10 17.42
N GLY A 747 -4.49 -15.34 18.67
CA GLY A 747 -5.02 -16.44 19.48
C GLY A 747 -4.31 -17.77 19.21
N GLY A 748 -4.43 -18.70 20.15
CA GLY A 748 -3.73 -19.98 20.13
C GLY A 748 -3.51 -20.52 21.55
N PRO A 749 -2.71 -21.59 21.72
CA PRO A 749 -2.39 -22.11 23.06
C PRO A 749 -1.78 -21.02 23.95
N GLY A 750 -2.49 -20.65 25.02
CA GLY A 750 -2.06 -19.60 25.95
C GLY A 750 -2.16 -18.17 25.42
N ASP A 751 -3.06 -17.88 24.48
CA ASP A 751 -3.26 -16.53 23.90
C ASP A 751 -1.99 -15.89 23.30
N HIS A 752 -1.05 -16.68 22.81
CA HIS A 752 0.10 -16.14 22.07
C HIS A 752 -0.34 -15.58 20.70
N LEU A 753 0.28 -14.50 20.25
CA LEU A 753 0.34 -14.17 18.82
C LEU A 753 1.54 -14.88 18.20
N ALA A 754 1.42 -15.30 16.95
CA ALA A 754 2.54 -15.77 16.15
C ALA A 754 2.68 -14.93 14.88
N PHE A 755 3.90 -14.54 14.54
CA PHE A 755 4.23 -13.80 13.32
C PHE A 755 5.31 -14.57 12.56
N ALA A 756 5.07 -14.84 11.28
CA ALA A 756 6.01 -15.53 10.40
C ALA A 756 6.26 -14.72 9.12
N TRP A 757 7.44 -14.13 8.99
CA TRP A 757 7.89 -13.49 7.75
C TRP A 757 8.16 -14.58 6.70
N ARG A 758 7.70 -14.32 5.47
CA ARG A 758 7.83 -15.22 4.33
C ARG A 758 8.57 -14.45 3.24
N CYS A 759 9.90 -14.56 3.26
CA CYS A 759 10.83 -13.75 2.47
C CYS A 759 11.26 -14.49 1.21
N GLU A 760 11.31 -13.83 0.04
CA GLU A 760 11.82 -14.46 -1.18
C GLU A 760 13.32 -14.81 -1.05
N LYS A 761 13.71 -16.05 -1.37
CA LYS A 761 15.12 -16.45 -1.45
C LYS A 761 15.90 -15.67 -2.53
N GLU A 762 15.23 -15.41 -3.64
CA GLU A 762 15.75 -14.66 -4.78
C GLU A 762 14.64 -13.76 -5.32
N LEU A 763 14.99 -12.58 -5.83
CA LEU A 763 14.03 -11.58 -6.28
C LEU A 763 13.07 -12.15 -7.33
N GLY A 764 11.77 -12.17 -7.01
CA GLY A 764 10.75 -12.72 -7.89
C GLY A 764 10.83 -14.24 -8.07
N SER A 765 11.24 -14.96 -7.03
CA SER A 765 11.13 -16.42 -6.90
C SER A 765 9.95 -16.79 -6.00
N GLU A 766 9.31 -17.93 -6.28
CA GLU A 766 8.26 -18.49 -5.43
C GLU A 766 8.77 -19.36 -4.28
N GLU A 767 10.10 -19.54 -4.17
CA GLU A 767 10.71 -20.12 -2.99
C GLU A 767 10.92 -19.05 -1.91
N VAL A 768 10.36 -19.32 -0.72
CA VAL A 768 10.49 -18.45 0.45
C VAL A 768 11.29 -19.09 1.57
N GLU A 769 12.02 -18.26 2.31
CA GLU A 769 12.53 -18.55 3.64
C GLU A 769 11.52 -18.05 4.69
N VAL A 770 11.42 -18.77 5.81
CA VAL A 770 10.43 -18.47 6.86
C VAL A 770 11.14 -18.21 8.18
N PHE A 771 10.92 -17.03 8.73
CA PHE A 771 11.41 -16.59 10.03
C PHE A 771 10.22 -16.33 10.93
N SER A 772 10.25 -16.76 12.20
CA SER A 772 9.07 -16.70 13.06
C SER A 772 9.38 -16.25 14.48
N VAL A 773 8.47 -15.47 15.07
CA VAL A 773 8.47 -15.08 16.48
C VAL A 773 7.09 -15.33 17.11
N THR A 774 7.07 -15.52 18.42
CA THR A 774 5.83 -15.56 19.20
C THR A 774 5.82 -14.45 20.24
N VAL A 775 4.69 -13.79 20.38
CA VAL A 775 4.46 -12.72 21.34
C VAL A 775 3.52 -13.24 22.44
N PRO A 776 3.99 -13.42 23.68
CA PRO A 776 3.13 -13.82 24.79
C PRO A 776 2.17 -12.68 25.15
N PRO A 777 0.97 -13.00 25.69
CA PRO A 777 0.17 -12.00 26.38
C PRO A 777 0.97 -11.37 27.55
N LEU A 778 0.47 -10.29 28.13
CA LEU A 778 1.02 -9.81 29.40
C LEU A 778 0.59 -10.79 30.51
N SER A 779 1.59 -11.40 31.16
CA SER A 779 1.39 -12.33 32.27
C SER A 779 1.18 -11.59 33.58
N ASP A 780 0.30 -12.13 34.42
CA ASP A 780 0.23 -11.76 35.83
C ASP A 780 1.39 -12.47 36.56
N GLY A 781 2.47 -11.73 36.85
CA GLY A 781 3.72 -12.21 37.46
C GLY A 781 3.75 -12.18 38.98
#